data_AF-A0A917UIC0-F1
#
_entry.id   AF-A0A917UIC0-F1
#
_cell.length_a   1.000
_cell.length_b   1.000
_cell.length_c   1.000
_cell.angle_alpha   90.00
_cell.angle_beta   90.00
_cell.angle_gamma   90.00
#
_symmetry.space_group_name_H-M   'P 1'
#
loop_
_entity.id
_entity.type
_entity.pdbx_description
1 polymer ?
#
loop_
_entity_poly.entity_id
_entity_poly.type
_entity_poly.pdbx_seq_one_letter_code
_entity_poly.pdbx_strand_id
1 'polypeptide(L)'
;MTTTEPTAGPCVSLSTGTLCPDQRVNYSYGMVLGLDEFLQEQLYHQEKTYRHRRLLHGYGTSYGLQVSIDPGPGGSRDYVIGVSRGAGIDQWGREFTVPEPQCLRLQDWLTAQEQAQPGIIQEHNEGSGGATIYAVASYAECLDSLVPLPGQPCGTGEQTQVPSRIRDSWTIELRWDPPPMPRWDSDRRLGRLLASVSVVEQQVGSLPNETDLFAAVRALADDAPNGPGDVDQLPTQPLGYEIGRWQAARVWDEVFAIWVSEVRPRLEPDLITPSETSDPAVLLGAIDIFGISADVGTIWGIQVEDAGRPSVLNTQLIQELPPPQRTDREPVELVTLVPSPPTASAFTIDAWFHLDNPVTLTGPIQVVTEAGIALAFTATAKPVGPGESSTSASVWTLTPPSGFKPTAGQQLSARFESDAVHVAGSLTLNQWRDRSSLRFLNTAQFGGAVLAYTTANGTTSTLLPEAPQSERTAADPQTPPAATPLTSAPFVTITDTGATADRLDFELWFHPDPRGTRRDMLVQTPQVRAYDETTGDPLTVTDPTQDPRNGNVWHVTTSAPAGSGPLPAHLRFVFPAEGFTLTGADSGSTALASWIDSAAVEFTGWDRGEASIVVFHRVPASGGEQPDAAPTTRTRTTRAKTAAPRTTGGRGQQR
;
A
#
# COMPACT_ATOMS: atom_id res chain seq x y z
N MET A 1 -9.08 -51.30 -31.45
CA MET A 1 -9.33 -52.21 -30.31
C MET A 1 -9.58 -51.35 -29.10
N THR A 2 -10.85 -51.24 -28.74
CA THR A 2 -11.34 -50.64 -27.51
C THR A 2 -11.14 -51.63 -26.36
N THR A 3 -10.52 -51.17 -25.28
CA THR A 3 -10.91 -51.47 -23.89
C THR A 3 -10.18 -50.47 -23.01
N THR A 4 -10.85 -49.37 -22.70
CA THR A 4 -10.66 -48.53 -21.53
C THR A 4 -10.96 -49.37 -20.29
N GLU A 5 -9.95 -49.65 -19.47
CA GLU A 5 -10.18 -49.96 -18.06
C GLU A 5 -10.43 -48.64 -17.32
N PRO A 6 -11.47 -48.53 -16.49
CA PRO A 6 -11.56 -47.45 -15.52
C PRO A 6 -10.51 -47.73 -14.43
N THR A 7 -9.54 -46.84 -14.30
CA THR A 7 -8.64 -46.77 -13.15
C THR A 7 -9.49 -46.49 -11.91
N ALA A 8 -9.92 -47.57 -11.24
CA ALA A 8 -10.50 -47.48 -9.91
C ALA A 8 -9.41 -46.98 -8.96
N GLY A 9 -9.56 -45.74 -8.49
CA GLY A 9 -8.71 -45.18 -7.44
C GLY A 9 -8.81 -46.03 -6.17
N PRO A 10 -7.74 -46.13 -5.37
CA PRO A 10 -7.73 -46.96 -4.18
C PRO A 10 -8.76 -46.42 -3.18
N CYS A 11 -9.79 -47.22 -2.90
CA CYS A 11 -10.62 -47.06 -1.72
C CYS A 11 -9.84 -47.65 -0.55
N VAL A 12 -9.61 -46.87 0.51
CA VAL A 12 -9.11 -47.38 1.80
C VAL A 12 -9.94 -46.71 2.91
N SER A 13 -10.40 -47.51 3.87
CA SER A 13 -11.57 -47.22 4.72
C SER A 13 -11.27 -46.85 6.17
N LEU A 14 -12.30 -46.43 6.92
CA LEU A 14 -12.25 -46.35 8.40
C LEU A 14 -12.41 -47.69 9.17
N SER A 15 -12.60 -48.86 8.52
CA SER A 15 -12.27 -50.20 9.13
C SER A 15 -12.60 -51.45 8.27
N THR A 16 -13.32 -51.36 7.15
CA THR A 16 -13.82 -52.54 6.39
C THR A 16 -13.65 -52.53 4.87
N GLY A 17 -13.05 -51.50 4.28
CA GLY A 17 -12.73 -51.43 2.85
C GLY A 17 -13.88 -51.00 1.92
N THR A 18 -15.03 -50.56 2.44
CA THR A 18 -16.27 -50.32 1.65
C THR A 18 -16.78 -48.88 1.63
N LEU A 19 -16.21 -47.95 2.41
CA LEU A 19 -16.70 -46.56 2.52
C LEU A 19 -15.93 -45.61 1.61
N CYS A 20 -16.63 -44.66 0.99
CA CYS A 20 -16.03 -43.73 0.02
C CYS A 20 -16.41 -42.26 0.33
N PRO A 21 -15.46 -41.33 0.47
CA PRO A 21 -15.74 -39.99 1.00
C PRO A 21 -16.56 -39.07 0.08
N ASP A 22 -16.72 -39.43 -1.19
CA ASP A 22 -17.55 -38.72 -2.18
C ASP A 22 -18.94 -39.36 -2.38
N GLN A 23 -19.25 -40.44 -1.66
CA GLN A 23 -20.56 -41.09 -1.69
C GLN A 23 -21.41 -40.64 -0.50
N ARG A 24 -22.71 -40.41 -0.74
CA ARG A 24 -23.71 -40.18 0.31
C ARG A 24 -24.78 -41.26 0.24
N VAL A 25 -25.44 -41.56 1.36
CA VAL A 25 -26.46 -42.61 1.37
C VAL A 25 -27.71 -42.14 0.61
N ASN A 26 -28.23 -43.00 -0.26
CA ASN A 26 -29.50 -42.77 -0.94
C ASN A 26 -30.64 -43.48 -0.20
N TYR A 27 -31.28 -42.77 0.72
CA TYR A 27 -32.38 -43.30 1.52
C TYR A 27 -33.61 -43.62 0.66
N SER A 28 -34.00 -44.91 0.63
CA SER A 28 -35.17 -45.39 -0.11
C SER A 28 -36.20 -46.00 0.84
N TYR A 29 -37.49 -45.89 0.48
CA TYR A 29 -38.55 -46.48 1.30
C TYR A 29 -38.39 -48.01 1.39
N GLY A 30 -38.45 -48.54 2.62
CA GLY A 30 -38.25 -49.97 2.89
C GLY A 30 -36.78 -50.41 2.94
N MET A 31 -35.82 -49.49 2.77
CA MET A 31 -34.39 -49.78 2.94
C MET A 31 -34.07 -50.00 4.42
N VAL A 32 -33.36 -51.08 4.72
CA VAL A 32 -32.83 -51.37 6.07
C VAL A 32 -31.51 -50.62 6.22
N LEU A 33 -31.35 -49.85 7.29
CA LEU A 33 -30.13 -49.11 7.58
C LEU A 33 -29.27 -49.88 8.59
N GLY A 34 -28.04 -50.21 8.18
CA GLY A 34 -27.02 -50.84 9.01
C GLY A 34 -25.93 -49.86 9.41
N LEU A 35 -24.89 -50.39 10.08
CA LEU A 35 -23.72 -49.61 10.50
C LEU A 35 -23.04 -48.92 9.31
N ASP A 36 -22.91 -49.62 8.19
CA ASP A 36 -22.21 -49.11 7.00
C ASP A 36 -22.88 -47.86 6.42
N GLU A 37 -24.22 -47.80 6.35
CA GLU A 37 -24.92 -46.58 5.91
C GLU A 37 -24.66 -45.39 6.84
N PHE A 38 -24.67 -45.59 8.16
CA PHE A 38 -24.41 -44.50 9.10
C PHE A 38 -22.96 -44.02 9.04
N LEU A 39 -22.01 -44.93 8.92
CA LEU A 39 -20.59 -44.58 8.75
C LEU A 39 -20.34 -43.88 7.41
N GLN A 40 -21.00 -44.33 6.33
CA GLN A 40 -20.91 -43.70 5.01
C GLN A 40 -21.44 -42.26 5.03
N GLU A 41 -22.60 -42.03 5.64
CA GLU A 41 -23.16 -40.68 5.76
C GLU A 41 -22.27 -39.78 6.63
N GLN A 42 -21.71 -40.30 7.74
CA GLN A 42 -20.80 -39.55 8.60
C GLN A 42 -19.51 -39.16 7.86
N LEU A 43 -18.86 -40.13 7.19
CA LEU A 43 -17.64 -39.92 6.42
C LEU A 43 -17.83 -38.84 5.35
N TYR A 44 -18.95 -38.88 4.62
CA TYR A 44 -19.27 -37.89 3.58
C TYR A 44 -19.24 -36.45 4.11
N HIS A 45 -19.91 -36.19 5.24
CA HIS A 45 -19.98 -34.84 5.81
C HIS A 45 -18.65 -34.40 6.44
N GLN A 46 -17.93 -35.31 7.11
CA GLN A 46 -16.61 -35.04 7.66
C GLN A 46 -15.63 -34.65 6.56
N GLU A 47 -15.47 -35.49 5.53
CA GLU A 47 -14.50 -35.25 4.45
C GLU A 47 -14.86 -34.03 3.59
N LYS A 48 -16.15 -33.76 3.37
CA LYS A 48 -16.57 -32.53 2.70
C LYS A 48 -16.14 -31.29 3.49
N THR A 49 -16.20 -31.35 4.81
CA THR A 49 -15.80 -30.26 5.70
C THR A 49 -14.29 -30.10 5.74
N TYR A 50 -13.54 -31.20 5.91
CA TYR A 50 -12.08 -31.16 5.89
C TYR A 50 -11.55 -30.63 4.56
N ARG A 51 -12.10 -31.11 3.44
CA ARG A 51 -11.75 -30.62 2.10
C ARG A 51 -12.07 -29.15 1.90
N HIS A 52 -13.21 -28.67 2.39
CA HIS A 52 -13.56 -27.24 2.31
C HIS A 52 -12.50 -26.36 3.00
N ARG A 53 -12.00 -26.78 4.16
CA ARG A 53 -10.95 -26.08 4.91
C ARG A 53 -9.61 -26.11 4.17
N ARG A 54 -9.11 -27.30 3.80
CA ARG A 54 -7.84 -27.43 3.06
C ARG A 54 -7.84 -26.65 1.74
N LEU A 55 -8.95 -26.68 1.00
CA LEU A 55 -9.02 -26.05 -0.32
C LEU A 55 -9.08 -24.53 -0.27
N LEU A 56 -9.80 -23.95 0.70
CA LEU A 56 -10.15 -22.52 0.69
C LEU A 56 -9.53 -21.71 1.82
N HIS A 57 -9.35 -22.31 2.99
CA HIS A 57 -8.94 -21.59 4.21
C HIS A 57 -7.50 -21.91 4.62
N GLY A 58 -6.95 -23.02 4.14
CA GLY A 58 -5.62 -23.50 4.53
C GLY A 58 -5.66 -24.20 5.90
N TYR A 59 -4.56 -24.09 6.63
CA TYR A 59 -4.37 -24.70 7.95
C TYR A 59 -3.55 -23.78 8.85
N GLY A 60 -3.54 -24.08 10.16
CA GLY A 60 -2.81 -23.32 11.17
C GLY A 60 -3.67 -22.94 12.36
N THR A 61 -3.18 -22.00 13.16
CA THR A 61 -3.90 -21.53 14.35
C THR A 61 -4.98 -20.53 13.97
N SER A 62 -6.19 -20.74 14.48
CA SER A 62 -7.32 -19.81 14.32
C SER A 62 -7.59 -18.97 15.59
N TYR A 63 -7.31 -19.54 16.77
CA TYR A 63 -7.55 -18.91 18.07
C TYR A 63 -6.58 -19.48 19.11
N GLY A 64 -5.91 -18.64 19.90
CA GLY A 64 -5.08 -19.07 21.04
C GLY A 64 -3.84 -19.87 20.62
N LEU A 65 -3.61 -21.03 21.24
CA LEU A 65 -2.48 -21.96 21.00
C LEU A 65 -1.09 -21.31 21.07
N GLN A 66 -0.98 -20.20 21.81
CA GLN A 66 0.28 -19.49 22.01
C GLN A 66 1.22 -20.33 22.87
N VAL A 67 2.46 -20.47 22.43
CA VAL A 67 3.54 -21.13 23.18
C VAL A 67 4.12 -20.12 24.19
N SER A 68 4.29 -20.54 25.44
CA SER A 68 4.90 -19.74 26.49
C SER A 68 6.00 -20.54 27.19
N ILE A 69 6.92 -19.82 27.83
CA ILE A 69 7.94 -20.41 28.68
C ILE A 69 7.77 -19.83 30.08
N ASP A 70 7.58 -20.72 31.05
CA ASP A 70 7.49 -20.36 32.46
C ASP A 70 8.63 -21.01 33.26
N PRO A 71 9.10 -20.40 34.36
CA PRO A 71 10.07 -21.02 35.25
C PRO A 71 9.53 -22.33 35.83
N GLY A 72 10.35 -23.38 35.78
CA GLY A 72 10.03 -24.68 36.36
C GLY A 72 10.17 -24.72 37.89
N PRO A 73 9.58 -25.73 38.54
CA PRO A 73 9.64 -25.90 39.99
C PRO A 73 11.07 -26.15 40.52
N GLY A 74 12.02 -26.55 39.65
CA GLY A 74 13.42 -26.79 39.99
C GLY A 74 14.32 -25.54 40.12
N GLY A 75 13.83 -24.33 39.85
CA GLY A 75 14.60 -23.08 39.93
C GLY A 75 14.90 -22.45 38.56
N SER A 76 15.82 -21.48 38.51
CA SER A 76 16.06 -20.56 37.37
C SER A 76 16.66 -21.20 36.10
N ARG A 77 16.71 -22.53 36.01
CA ARG A 77 17.31 -23.32 34.92
C ARG A 77 16.46 -24.54 34.55
N ASP A 78 15.27 -24.65 35.13
CA ASP A 78 14.22 -25.60 34.76
C ASP A 78 13.11 -24.77 34.10
N TYR A 79 12.49 -25.30 33.05
CA TYR A 79 11.51 -24.58 32.25
C TYR A 79 10.28 -25.44 31.95
N VAL A 80 9.12 -24.81 32.01
CA VAL A 80 7.84 -25.39 31.60
C VAL A 80 7.46 -24.73 30.29
N ILE A 81 7.27 -25.55 29.25
CA ILE A 81 6.68 -25.11 27.99
C ILE A 81 5.16 -25.18 28.15
N GLY A 82 4.50 -24.03 28.04
CA GLY A 82 3.06 -23.89 28.05
C GLY A 82 2.52 -23.74 26.63
N VAL A 83 1.35 -24.31 26.37
CA VAL A 83 0.52 -24.00 25.20
C VAL A 83 -0.84 -23.58 25.70
N SER A 84 -1.22 -22.33 25.43
CA SER A 84 -2.51 -21.80 25.86
C SER A 84 -3.68 -22.50 25.17
N ARG A 85 -4.86 -22.47 25.80
CA ARG A 85 -6.11 -22.95 25.20
C ARG A 85 -6.32 -22.31 23.82
N GLY A 86 -6.93 -23.03 22.89
CA GLY A 86 -7.10 -22.53 21.53
C GLY A 86 -7.72 -23.54 20.57
N ALA A 87 -7.75 -23.18 19.30
CA ALA A 87 -8.25 -24.02 18.23
C ALA A 87 -7.42 -23.83 16.95
N GLY A 88 -7.24 -24.92 16.21
CA GLY A 88 -6.47 -24.96 14.99
C GLY A 88 -7.07 -25.90 13.96
N ILE A 89 -6.58 -25.75 12.73
CA ILE A 89 -6.84 -26.65 11.61
C ILE A 89 -5.50 -27.30 11.27
N ASP A 90 -5.45 -28.62 11.22
CA ASP A 90 -4.23 -29.35 10.86
C ASP A 90 -4.03 -29.41 9.33
N GLN A 91 -2.91 -29.96 8.84
CA GLN A 91 -2.63 -30.00 7.39
C GLN A 91 -3.64 -30.86 6.61
N TRP A 92 -4.35 -31.74 7.31
CA TRP A 92 -5.46 -32.52 6.77
C TRP A 92 -6.81 -31.80 6.93
N GLY A 93 -6.87 -30.52 7.26
CA GLY A 93 -8.14 -29.78 7.36
C GLY A 93 -9.03 -30.20 8.52
N ARG A 94 -8.52 -31.00 9.46
CA ARG A 94 -9.25 -31.44 10.63
C ARG A 94 -9.13 -30.36 11.69
N GLU A 95 -10.25 -30.01 12.30
CA GLU A 95 -10.28 -29.02 13.38
C GLU A 95 -9.98 -29.71 14.70
N PHE A 96 -9.08 -29.12 15.49
CA PHE A 96 -8.84 -29.55 16.86
C PHE A 96 -9.00 -28.37 17.82
N THR A 97 -9.52 -28.66 19.02
CA THR A 97 -9.73 -27.67 20.07
C THR A 97 -9.02 -28.11 21.33
N VAL A 98 -8.21 -27.23 21.88
CA VAL A 98 -7.50 -27.37 23.15
C VAL A 98 -8.26 -26.53 24.19
N PRO A 99 -9.14 -27.15 25.01
CA PRO A 99 -10.04 -26.41 25.90
C PRO A 99 -9.31 -25.78 27.10
N GLU A 100 -8.20 -26.40 27.53
CA GLU A 100 -7.42 -25.99 28.70
C GLU A 100 -5.93 -25.87 28.33
N PRO A 101 -5.19 -24.94 28.96
CA PRO A 101 -3.75 -24.83 28.73
C PRO A 101 -3.02 -26.15 29.00
N GLN A 102 -2.08 -26.50 28.12
CA GLN A 102 -1.23 -27.68 28.24
C GLN A 102 0.16 -27.26 28.69
N CYS A 103 0.79 -28.05 29.56
CA CYS A 103 2.12 -27.76 30.09
C CYS A 103 2.99 -29.00 30.02
N LEU A 104 4.25 -28.83 29.63
CA LEU A 104 5.24 -29.88 29.63
C LEU A 104 6.55 -29.36 30.24
N ARG A 105 7.15 -30.14 31.15
CA ARG A 105 8.46 -29.84 31.71
C ARG A 105 9.53 -30.18 30.69
N LEU A 106 10.27 -29.19 30.22
CA LEU A 106 11.28 -29.36 29.17
C LEU A 106 12.37 -30.33 29.59
N GLN A 107 12.80 -30.24 30.85
CA GLN A 107 13.83 -31.11 31.42
C GLN A 107 13.45 -32.59 31.37
N ASP A 108 12.19 -32.92 31.65
CA ASP A 108 11.69 -34.29 31.66
C ASP A 108 11.65 -34.84 30.22
N TRP A 109 11.27 -34.00 29.25
CA TRP A 109 11.30 -34.36 27.83
C TRP A 109 12.72 -34.56 27.31
N LEU A 110 13.64 -33.63 27.57
CA LEU A 110 15.06 -33.78 27.17
C LEU A 110 15.68 -35.05 27.75
N THR A 111 15.41 -35.34 29.03
CA THR A 111 15.87 -36.57 29.68
C THR A 111 15.29 -37.82 29.00
N ALA A 112 14.01 -37.79 28.62
CA ALA A 112 13.38 -38.90 27.90
C ALA A 112 13.95 -39.09 26.49
N GLN A 113 14.27 -38.01 25.77
CA GLN A 113 14.92 -38.07 24.45
C GLN A 113 16.32 -38.69 24.55
N GLU A 114 17.14 -38.23 25.49
CA GLU A 114 18.50 -38.75 25.70
C GLU A 114 18.51 -40.21 26.17
N GLN A 115 17.49 -40.62 26.94
CA GLN A 115 17.30 -42.04 27.32
C GLN A 115 16.91 -42.91 26.12
N ALA A 116 16.07 -42.39 25.22
CA ALA A 116 15.63 -43.11 24.02
C ALA A 116 16.76 -43.22 22.98
N GLN A 117 17.53 -42.16 22.80
CA GLN A 117 18.68 -42.09 21.90
C GLN A 117 19.85 -41.34 22.56
N PRO A 118 20.81 -42.06 23.17
CA PRO A 118 21.98 -41.43 23.78
C PRO A 118 22.79 -40.62 22.76
N GLY A 119 23.10 -39.37 23.10
CA GLY A 119 23.83 -38.42 22.27
C GLY A 119 22.95 -37.48 21.42
N ILE A 120 21.63 -37.67 21.40
CA ILE A 120 20.72 -36.88 20.53
C ILE A 120 20.79 -35.38 20.85
N ILE A 121 20.94 -35.02 22.12
CA ILE A 121 21.05 -33.60 22.51
C ILE A 121 22.35 -32.99 21.96
N GLN A 122 23.45 -33.73 21.93
CA GLN A 122 24.70 -33.24 21.35
C GLN A 122 24.62 -33.13 19.82
N GLU A 123 23.89 -34.03 19.17
CA GLU A 123 23.68 -34.00 17.72
C GLU A 123 22.93 -32.73 17.28
N HIS A 124 21.91 -32.33 18.04
CA HIS A 124 21.14 -31.10 17.80
C HIS A 124 21.74 -29.84 18.45
N ASN A 125 22.89 -29.96 19.11
CA ASN A 125 23.60 -28.81 19.66
C ASN A 125 24.37 -28.11 18.53
N GLU A 126 23.87 -26.96 18.13
CA GLU A 126 24.54 -26.06 17.20
C GLU A 126 25.90 -25.67 17.79
N GLY A 127 26.95 -25.55 16.97
CA GLY A 127 28.34 -25.32 17.45
C GLY A 127 28.57 -24.09 18.35
N SER A 128 27.54 -23.26 18.56
CA SER A 128 27.43 -22.15 19.52
C SER A 128 26.98 -22.58 20.93
N GLY A 129 26.59 -23.84 21.15
CA GLY A 129 26.06 -24.36 22.41
C GLY A 129 24.53 -24.32 22.54
N GLY A 130 23.79 -23.98 21.48
CA GLY A 130 22.32 -23.88 21.49
C GLY A 130 21.62 -24.97 20.69
N ALA A 131 20.31 -25.15 20.87
CA ALA A 131 19.49 -26.06 20.07
C ALA A 131 18.10 -25.47 19.86
N THR A 132 17.47 -25.79 18.74
CA THR A 132 16.10 -25.38 18.43
C THR A 132 15.16 -26.58 18.53
N ILE A 133 14.03 -26.40 19.22
CA ILE A 133 12.96 -27.40 19.27
C ILE A 133 11.63 -26.77 18.85
N TYR A 134 10.73 -27.59 18.32
CA TYR A 134 9.49 -27.13 17.72
C TYR A 134 8.29 -27.69 18.48
N ALA A 135 7.41 -26.81 18.93
CA ALA A 135 6.10 -27.20 19.44
C ALA A 135 5.14 -27.35 18.25
N VAL A 136 4.49 -28.51 18.13
CA VAL A 136 3.56 -28.79 17.04
C VAL A 136 2.25 -29.35 17.56
N ALA A 137 1.19 -29.23 16.76
CA ALA A 137 -0.10 -29.80 17.09
C ALA A 137 -0.81 -30.43 15.90
N SER A 138 -1.63 -31.46 16.16
CA SER A 138 -2.50 -32.08 15.17
C SER A 138 -3.81 -32.56 15.80
N TYR A 139 -4.81 -32.83 14.96
CA TYR A 139 -6.04 -33.48 15.39
C TYR A 139 -5.80 -34.95 15.74
N ALA A 140 -6.47 -35.40 16.80
CA ALA A 140 -6.51 -36.80 17.21
C ALA A 140 -7.94 -37.19 17.58
N GLU A 141 -8.19 -38.49 17.65
CA GLU A 141 -9.45 -39.05 18.15
C GLU A 141 -9.19 -39.93 19.36
N CYS A 142 -10.11 -39.94 20.31
CA CYS A 142 -10.07 -40.84 21.45
C CYS A 142 -11.40 -41.58 21.59
N LEU A 143 -11.32 -42.90 21.79
CA LEU A 143 -12.49 -43.71 22.11
C LEU A 143 -12.94 -43.43 23.55
N ASP A 144 -14.23 -43.17 23.74
CA ASP A 144 -14.79 -42.69 25.00
C ASP A 144 -16.13 -43.39 25.32
N SER A 145 -16.58 -43.23 26.57
CA SER A 145 -17.87 -43.71 27.08
C SER A 145 -18.09 -45.21 26.88
N LEU A 146 -17.42 -46.03 27.69
CA LEU A 146 -17.61 -47.48 27.67
C LEU A 146 -19.04 -47.87 28.03
N VAL A 147 -19.66 -48.73 27.21
CA VAL A 147 -21.00 -49.29 27.43
C VAL A 147 -20.96 -50.81 27.33
N PRO A 148 -21.81 -51.52 28.10
CA PRO A 148 -21.93 -52.96 27.98
C PRO A 148 -22.62 -53.34 26.66
N LEU A 149 -22.03 -54.28 25.91
CA LEU A 149 -22.68 -54.94 24.77
C LEU A 149 -23.44 -56.19 25.24
N PRO A 150 -24.77 -56.27 25.05
CA PRO A 150 -25.50 -57.50 25.34
C PRO A 150 -25.19 -58.56 24.28
N GLY A 151 -24.67 -59.72 24.68
CA GLY A 151 -24.86 -60.96 23.93
C GLY A 151 -23.67 -61.57 23.19
N GLN A 152 -22.53 -61.79 23.84
CA GLN A 152 -21.73 -62.97 23.46
C GLN A 152 -22.29 -64.21 24.18
N PRO A 153 -22.90 -65.19 23.48
CA PRO A 153 -23.27 -66.44 24.11
C PRO A 153 -21.98 -67.09 24.64
N CYS A 154 -21.90 -67.26 25.96
CA CYS A 154 -20.76 -67.77 26.73
C CYS A 154 -19.68 -66.75 27.21
N GLY A 155 -19.89 -65.44 27.09
CA GLY A 155 -19.00 -64.44 27.71
C GLY A 155 -19.29 -64.25 29.21
N THR A 156 -18.26 -64.26 30.07
CA THR A 156 -18.40 -63.86 31.48
C THR A 156 -18.62 -62.33 31.55
N GLY A 157 -19.49 -61.87 32.45
CA GLY A 157 -20.03 -60.50 32.50
C GLY A 157 -19.01 -59.34 32.69
N GLU A 158 -17.72 -59.64 32.80
CA GLU A 158 -16.63 -58.66 32.88
C GLU A 158 -15.98 -58.36 31.50
N GLN A 159 -16.36 -59.05 30.42
CA GLN A 159 -15.60 -59.05 29.14
C GLN A 159 -16.26 -58.37 27.93
N THR A 160 -17.27 -57.50 28.08
CA THR A 160 -17.94 -56.89 26.91
C THR A 160 -18.30 -55.41 27.11
N GLN A 161 -17.35 -54.61 27.59
CA GLN A 161 -17.46 -53.15 27.46
C GLN A 161 -16.79 -52.68 26.18
N VAL A 162 -17.51 -51.88 25.39
CA VAL A 162 -16.96 -51.23 24.19
C VAL A 162 -17.19 -49.73 24.25
N PRO A 163 -16.32 -48.92 23.62
CA PRO A 163 -16.55 -47.50 23.47
C PRO A 163 -17.82 -47.22 22.67
N SER A 164 -18.65 -46.29 23.16
CA SER A 164 -19.87 -45.84 22.47
C SER A 164 -19.71 -44.50 21.76
N ARG A 165 -18.61 -43.79 22.01
CA ARG A 165 -18.35 -42.45 21.47
C ARG A 165 -16.93 -42.33 20.96
N ILE A 166 -16.76 -41.52 19.93
CA ILE A 166 -15.46 -40.98 19.50
C ILE A 166 -15.45 -39.51 19.92
N ARG A 167 -14.39 -39.10 20.60
CA ARG A 167 -14.17 -37.72 21.04
C ARG A 167 -13.07 -37.10 20.18
N ASP A 168 -13.39 -35.96 19.58
CA ASP A 168 -12.40 -35.07 18.99
C ASP A 168 -11.38 -34.65 20.06
N SER A 169 -10.12 -34.83 19.74
CA SER A 169 -8.98 -34.60 20.62
C SER A 169 -7.85 -33.92 19.85
N TRP A 170 -6.68 -33.82 20.47
CA TRP A 170 -5.50 -33.20 19.91
C TRP A 170 -4.25 -33.91 20.40
N THR A 171 -3.19 -33.80 19.61
CA THR A 171 -1.82 -34.13 20.02
C THR A 171 -1.03 -32.84 20.04
N ILE A 172 -0.31 -32.56 21.12
CA ILE A 172 0.72 -31.52 21.19
C ILE A 172 2.02 -32.20 21.58
N GLU A 173 3.08 -31.93 20.84
CA GLU A 173 4.38 -32.55 21.07
C GLU A 173 5.52 -31.57 20.77
N LEU A 174 6.69 -31.86 21.36
CA LEU A 174 7.94 -31.21 21.03
C LEU A 174 8.74 -32.12 20.09
N ARG A 175 9.30 -31.53 19.03
CA ARG A 175 10.10 -32.21 18.01
C ARG A 175 11.43 -31.49 17.79
N TRP A 176 12.44 -32.21 17.34
CA TRP A 176 13.73 -31.63 16.94
C TRP A 176 13.65 -30.95 15.57
N ASP A 177 12.83 -31.47 14.66
CA ASP A 177 12.61 -30.91 13.33
C ASP A 177 11.23 -30.25 13.24
N PRO A 178 11.08 -29.15 12.48
CA PRO A 178 9.78 -28.54 12.24
C PRO A 178 8.92 -29.48 11.39
N PRO A 179 7.58 -29.44 11.52
CA PRO A 179 6.71 -30.22 10.65
C PRO A 179 6.87 -29.70 9.21
N PRO A 180 6.98 -30.57 8.19
CA PRO A 180 7.04 -30.12 6.81
C PRO A 180 5.70 -29.47 6.45
N MET A 181 5.72 -28.18 6.12
CA MET A 181 4.53 -27.39 5.78
C MET A 181 4.65 -26.75 4.37
N PRO A 182 4.95 -27.54 3.32
CA PRO A 182 5.31 -27.00 2.00
C PRO A 182 4.21 -26.14 1.37
N ARG A 183 2.93 -26.36 1.68
CA ARG A 183 1.82 -25.50 1.22
C ARG A 183 1.91 -24.10 1.82
N TRP A 184 2.00 -24.01 3.14
CA TRP A 184 2.15 -22.73 3.84
C TRP A 184 3.38 -21.96 3.34
N ASP A 185 4.52 -22.64 3.21
CA ASP A 185 5.75 -22.00 2.74
C ASP A 185 5.60 -21.51 1.30
N SER A 186 4.98 -22.31 0.42
CA SER A 186 4.76 -21.93 -0.98
C SER A 186 3.73 -20.81 -1.14
N ASP A 187 2.66 -20.78 -0.33
CA ASP A 187 1.70 -19.67 -0.29
C ASP A 187 2.40 -18.36 0.09
N ARG A 188 3.30 -18.39 1.09
CA ARG A 188 4.11 -17.24 1.49
C ARG A 188 5.10 -16.81 0.41
N ARG A 189 5.78 -17.76 -0.26
CA ARG A 189 6.67 -17.46 -1.39
C ARG A 189 5.92 -16.82 -2.55
N LEU A 190 4.73 -17.31 -2.88
CA LEU A 190 3.86 -16.67 -3.87
C LEU A 190 3.53 -15.24 -3.44
N GLY A 191 3.06 -15.03 -2.20
CA GLY A 191 2.77 -13.68 -1.69
C GLY A 191 3.93 -12.71 -1.84
N ARG A 192 5.16 -13.15 -1.55
CA ARG A 192 6.38 -12.36 -1.74
C ARG A 192 6.70 -12.10 -3.21
N LEU A 193 6.53 -13.10 -4.07
CA LEU A 193 6.69 -12.97 -5.52
C LEU A 193 5.69 -11.94 -6.08
N LEU A 194 4.42 -12.01 -5.71
CA LEU A 194 3.41 -11.04 -6.15
C LEU A 194 3.73 -9.63 -5.65
N ALA A 195 4.25 -9.50 -4.43
CA ALA A 195 4.66 -8.22 -3.85
C ALA A 195 5.89 -7.60 -4.55
N SER A 196 6.70 -8.38 -5.28
CA SER A 196 7.82 -7.86 -6.07
C SER A 196 7.41 -7.39 -7.47
N VAL A 197 6.16 -7.62 -7.90
CA VAL A 197 5.66 -7.21 -9.21
C VAL A 197 5.26 -5.73 -9.20
N SER A 198 5.85 -4.95 -10.11
CA SER A 198 5.52 -3.54 -10.33
C SER A 198 4.68 -3.37 -11.61
N VAL A 199 3.55 -2.67 -11.49
CA VAL A 199 2.71 -2.31 -12.65
C VAL A 199 3.15 -0.96 -13.20
N VAL A 200 3.62 -0.94 -14.45
CA VAL A 200 4.16 0.25 -15.13
C VAL A 200 3.31 0.63 -16.35
N GLU A 201 3.30 1.90 -16.76
CA GLU A 201 2.43 2.39 -17.85
C GLU A 201 2.77 1.76 -19.21
N GLN A 202 4.06 1.67 -19.53
CA GLN A 202 4.59 0.88 -20.63
C GLN A 202 5.83 0.13 -20.16
N GLN A 203 5.94 -1.14 -20.53
CA GLN A 203 7.11 -1.95 -20.23
C GLN A 203 8.23 -1.57 -21.21
N VAL A 204 9.34 -1.02 -20.69
CA VAL A 204 10.45 -0.48 -21.52
C VAL A 204 11.68 -1.40 -21.56
N GLY A 205 11.65 -2.53 -20.84
CA GLY A 205 12.43 -3.72 -21.19
C GLY A 205 13.80 -3.92 -20.52
N SER A 206 13.97 -3.55 -19.25
CA SER A 206 15.18 -3.93 -18.48
C SER A 206 14.94 -4.95 -17.36
N LEU A 207 13.70 -5.11 -16.90
CA LEU A 207 13.31 -6.08 -15.87
C LEU A 207 12.64 -7.33 -16.47
N PRO A 208 12.70 -8.48 -15.76
CA PRO A 208 12.02 -9.71 -16.15
C PRO A 208 10.53 -9.46 -16.46
N ASN A 209 10.04 -10.09 -17.53
CA ASN A 209 8.69 -9.84 -18.06
C ASN A 209 7.65 -10.84 -17.52
N GLU A 210 6.43 -10.79 -18.05
CA GLU A 210 5.35 -11.74 -17.68
C GLU A 210 5.71 -13.23 -17.88
N THR A 211 6.53 -13.56 -18.87
CA THR A 211 6.98 -14.95 -19.12
C THR A 211 7.90 -15.44 -18.01
N ASP A 212 8.83 -14.58 -17.57
CA ASP A 212 9.72 -14.89 -16.45
C ASP A 212 8.93 -15.01 -15.14
N LEU A 213 7.93 -14.15 -14.95
CA LEU A 213 7.02 -14.23 -13.80
C LEU A 213 6.26 -15.57 -13.80
N PHE A 214 5.70 -15.99 -14.93
CA PHE A 214 5.02 -17.29 -15.04
C PHE A 214 5.96 -18.47 -14.77
N ALA A 215 7.21 -18.40 -15.23
CA ALA A 215 8.21 -19.41 -14.94
C ALA A 215 8.56 -19.44 -13.44
N ALA A 216 8.69 -18.27 -12.81
CA ALA A 216 8.94 -18.16 -11.38
C ALA A 216 7.78 -18.72 -10.54
N VAL A 217 6.52 -18.46 -10.92
CA VAL A 217 5.36 -19.05 -10.25
C VAL A 217 5.40 -20.58 -10.34
N ARG A 218 5.73 -21.16 -11.50
CA ARG A 218 5.85 -22.63 -11.66
C ARG A 218 6.97 -23.22 -10.81
N ALA A 219 8.09 -22.52 -10.68
CA ALA A 219 9.24 -22.96 -9.88
C ALA A 219 8.92 -23.09 -8.39
N LEU A 220 7.90 -22.40 -7.88
CA LEU A 220 7.49 -22.50 -6.48
C LEU A 220 7.11 -23.93 -6.05
N ALA A 221 6.66 -24.78 -6.97
CA ALA A 221 6.41 -26.19 -6.69
C ALA A 221 7.71 -26.96 -6.37
N ASP A 222 8.81 -26.59 -7.04
CA ASP A 222 10.11 -27.23 -6.89
C ASP A 222 10.83 -26.73 -5.62
N ASP A 223 10.54 -25.49 -5.20
CA ASP A 223 11.08 -24.88 -3.97
C ASP A 223 10.35 -25.32 -2.69
N ALA A 224 9.22 -26.01 -2.81
CA ALA A 224 8.41 -26.45 -1.69
C ALA A 224 9.19 -27.20 -0.58
N PRO A 225 10.19 -28.06 -0.87
CA PRO A 225 10.98 -28.74 0.15
C PRO A 225 11.98 -27.86 0.91
N ASN A 226 12.22 -26.61 0.49
CA ASN A 226 13.27 -25.75 1.07
C ASN A 226 12.93 -25.22 2.47
N GLY A 227 11.72 -25.47 2.99
CA GLY A 227 11.27 -25.06 4.33
C GLY A 227 11.10 -23.54 4.47
N PRO A 228 11.02 -22.98 5.69
CA PRO A 228 10.73 -21.54 5.88
C PRO A 228 11.95 -20.60 5.77
N GLY A 229 13.19 -21.12 5.74
CA GLY A 229 14.41 -20.32 5.93
C GLY A 229 14.74 -19.30 4.82
N ASP A 230 14.27 -19.53 3.61
CA ASP A 230 14.32 -18.61 2.46
C ASP A 230 13.12 -17.66 2.41
N VAL A 231 11.98 -18.08 2.99
CA VAL A 231 10.73 -17.35 3.03
C VAL A 231 10.80 -16.15 3.95
N ASP A 232 11.76 -16.06 4.89
CA ASP A 232 11.87 -14.92 5.81
C ASP A 232 12.92 -13.88 5.39
N GLN A 233 13.86 -14.22 4.51
CA GLN A 233 14.89 -13.30 4.04
C GLN A 233 14.32 -12.30 3.03
N LEU A 234 14.32 -11.00 3.37
CA LEU A 234 14.00 -9.94 2.40
C LEU A 234 14.92 -10.07 1.18
N PRO A 235 14.41 -9.98 -0.07
CA PRO A 235 15.27 -10.06 -1.24
C PRO A 235 16.35 -8.98 -1.15
N THR A 236 17.62 -9.40 -1.16
CA THR A 236 18.81 -8.53 -1.03
C THR A 236 19.06 -7.68 -2.28
N GLN A 237 18.29 -7.89 -3.35
CA GLN A 237 18.28 -7.14 -4.61
C GLN A 237 16.83 -7.12 -5.13
N PRO A 238 16.33 -6.04 -5.75
CA PRO A 238 15.03 -6.09 -6.40
C PRO A 238 15.18 -6.89 -7.71
N LEU A 239 14.95 -8.20 -7.65
CA LEU A 239 14.38 -8.92 -8.80
C LEU A 239 12.88 -8.58 -8.83
N GLY A 240 12.59 -7.33 -9.17
CA GLY A 240 11.22 -6.89 -9.41
C GLY A 240 10.81 -7.31 -10.81
N TYR A 241 9.59 -7.80 -10.97
CA TYR A 241 8.99 -8.04 -12.29
C TYR A 241 8.26 -6.78 -12.73
N GLU A 242 8.34 -6.44 -14.02
CA GLU A 242 7.56 -5.33 -14.57
C GLU A 242 6.46 -5.86 -15.48
N ILE A 243 5.23 -5.41 -15.23
CA ILE A 243 4.07 -5.71 -16.08
C ILE A 243 3.44 -4.42 -16.58
N GLY A 244 3.16 -4.36 -17.88
CA GLY A 244 2.47 -3.23 -18.49
C GLY A 244 1.03 -3.12 -17.96
N ARG A 245 0.58 -1.90 -17.65
CA ARG A 245 -0.74 -1.62 -17.06
C ARG A 245 -1.90 -2.24 -17.84
N TRP A 246 -1.81 -2.23 -19.17
CA TRP A 246 -2.84 -2.79 -20.06
C TRP A 246 -2.86 -4.32 -20.08
N GLN A 247 -1.75 -4.96 -19.72
CA GLN A 247 -1.63 -6.42 -19.63
C GLN A 247 -1.90 -6.94 -18.22
N ALA A 248 -1.81 -6.07 -17.20
CA ALA A 248 -1.81 -6.47 -15.80
C ALA A 248 -2.99 -7.37 -15.41
N ALA A 249 -4.21 -7.05 -15.84
CA ALA A 249 -5.38 -7.87 -15.55
C ALA A 249 -5.23 -9.31 -16.09
N ARG A 250 -4.85 -9.45 -17.36
CA ARG A 250 -4.59 -10.75 -18.00
C ARG A 250 -3.44 -11.50 -17.31
N VAL A 251 -2.36 -10.79 -16.96
CA VAL A 251 -1.21 -11.40 -16.30
C VAL A 251 -1.59 -11.93 -14.92
N TRP A 252 -2.39 -11.20 -14.16
CA TRP A 252 -2.89 -11.68 -12.86
C TRP A 252 -3.78 -12.91 -13.00
N ASP A 253 -4.71 -12.90 -13.95
CA ASP A 253 -5.55 -14.06 -14.24
C ASP A 253 -4.69 -15.30 -14.57
N GLU A 254 -3.64 -15.13 -15.40
CA GLU A 254 -2.73 -16.21 -15.77
C GLU A 254 -1.87 -16.69 -14.59
N VAL A 255 -1.36 -15.77 -13.75
CA VAL A 255 -0.62 -16.13 -12.52
C VAL A 255 -1.49 -16.98 -11.60
N PHE A 256 -2.74 -16.58 -11.38
CA PHE A 256 -3.66 -17.35 -10.53
C PHE A 256 -4.07 -18.67 -11.17
N ALA A 257 -4.24 -18.71 -12.49
CA ALA A 257 -4.49 -19.95 -13.22
C ALA A 257 -3.33 -20.93 -13.03
N ILE A 258 -2.09 -20.52 -13.33
CA ILE A 258 -0.88 -21.35 -13.14
C ILE A 258 -0.77 -21.82 -11.69
N TRP A 259 -0.94 -20.92 -10.72
CA TRP A 259 -0.88 -21.28 -9.31
C TRP A 259 -1.88 -22.39 -8.97
N VAL A 260 -3.16 -22.22 -9.36
CA VAL A 260 -4.23 -23.14 -9.00
C VAL A 260 -4.17 -24.46 -9.78
N SER A 261 -3.82 -24.45 -11.06
CA SER A 261 -3.89 -25.63 -11.93
C SER A 261 -2.56 -26.37 -12.11
N GLU A 262 -1.41 -25.73 -11.90
CA GLU A 262 -0.10 -26.35 -12.13
C GLU A 262 0.72 -26.50 -10.85
N VAL A 263 0.69 -25.51 -9.95
CA VAL A 263 1.53 -25.49 -8.73
C VAL A 263 0.85 -26.20 -7.57
N ARG A 264 -0.34 -25.75 -7.14
CA ARG A 264 -1.07 -26.31 -5.98
C ARG A 264 -1.26 -27.84 -6.02
N PRO A 265 -1.52 -28.48 -7.19
CA PRO A 265 -1.65 -29.93 -7.28
C PRO A 265 -0.34 -30.71 -7.07
N ARG A 266 0.82 -30.06 -7.16
CA ARG A 266 2.14 -30.68 -6.94
C ARG A 266 2.62 -30.59 -5.49
N LEU A 267 1.93 -29.82 -4.66
CA LEU A 267 2.26 -29.63 -3.25
C LEU A 267 1.65 -30.74 -2.39
N GLU A 268 2.35 -31.15 -1.34
CA GLU A 268 1.86 -32.11 -0.34
C GLU A 268 1.38 -31.40 0.95
N PRO A 269 0.54 -32.02 1.79
CA PRO A 269 -0.26 -33.21 1.48
C PRO A 269 -1.32 -32.90 0.42
N ASP A 270 -1.69 -33.83 -0.46
CA ASP A 270 -2.76 -33.63 -1.45
C ASP A 270 -4.06 -33.03 -0.85
N LEU A 271 -4.68 -32.05 -1.54
CA LEU A 271 -5.85 -31.33 -1.01
C LEU A 271 -7.13 -32.18 -1.00
N ILE A 272 -7.21 -33.15 -1.91
CA ILE A 272 -8.40 -33.96 -2.13
C ILE A 272 -8.36 -35.18 -1.21
N THR A 273 -7.24 -35.90 -1.21
CA THR A 273 -6.98 -37.15 -0.53
C THR A 273 -5.56 -37.15 0.04
N PRO A 274 -5.35 -36.53 1.21
CA PRO A 274 -4.06 -36.57 1.91
C PRO A 274 -3.58 -38.00 2.10
N SER A 275 -2.28 -38.26 1.89
CA SER A 275 -1.71 -39.57 2.21
C SER A 275 -1.75 -39.81 3.72
N GLU A 276 -2.17 -40.99 4.15
CA GLU A 276 -2.11 -41.40 5.56
C GLU A 276 -0.69 -41.36 6.14
N THR A 277 0.33 -41.40 5.28
CA THR A 277 1.74 -41.30 5.68
C THR A 277 2.26 -39.87 5.75
N SER A 278 1.49 -38.88 5.30
CA SER A 278 1.88 -37.47 5.39
C SER A 278 1.71 -36.96 6.83
N ASP A 279 2.59 -36.07 7.27
CA ASP A 279 2.50 -35.48 8.61
C ASP A 279 1.34 -34.46 8.67
N PRO A 280 0.30 -34.67 9.50
CA PRO A 280 -0.79 -33.73 9.62
C PRO A 280 -0.43 -32.51 10.48
N ALA A 281 0.67 -32.53 11.24
CA ALA A 281 0.95 -31.55 12.28
C ALA A 281 1.21 -30.15 11.73
N VAL A 282 0.82 -29.14 12.51
CA VAL A 282 1.09 -27.72 12.25
C VAL A 282 2.01 -27.16 13.32
N LEU A 283 2.89 -26.25 12.91
CA LEU A 283 3.80 -25.57 13.83
C LEU A 283 3.02 -24.62 14.75
N LEU A 284 3.29 -24.69 16.06
CA LEU A 284 2.78 -23.74 17.04
C LEU A 284 3.81 -22.68 17.42
N GLY A 285 5.10 -23.02 17.42
CA GLY A 285 6.20 -22.09 17.67
C GLY A 285 7.54 -22.82 17.70
N ALA A 286 8.62 -22.09 17.42
CA ALA A 286 9.99 -22.55 17.62
C ALA A 286 10.48 -22.09 19.01
N ILE A 287 11.34 -22.90 19.62
CA ILE A 287 11.87 -22.65 20.96
C ILE A 287 13.38 -22.76 20.85
N ASP A 288 14.06 -21.62 20.88
CA ASP A 288 15.51 -21.57 20.81
C ASP A 288 16.07 -21.68 22.22
N ILE A 289 16.96 -22.64 22.41
CA ILE A 289 17.64 -22.90 23.67
C ILE A 289 19.08 -22.40 23.55
N PHE A 290 19.47 -21.51 24.46
CA PHE A 290 20.83 -20.97 24.53
C PHE A 290 21.61 -21.68 25.62
N GLY A 291 22.62 -22.46 25.24
CA GLY A 291 23.43 -23.19 26.19
C GLY A 291 22.70 -24.40 26.76
N ILE A 292 23.00 -25.59 26.25
CA ILE A 292 22.58 -26.87 26.85
C ILE A 292 23.84 -27.62 27.31
N SER A 293 23.89 -28.00 28.59
CA SER A 293 24.98 -28.84 29.09
C SER A 293 24.87 -30.28 28.57
N ALA A 294 26.02 -30.91 28.31
CA ALA A 294 26.11 -32.27 27.75
C ALA A 294 25.51 -33.37 28.64
N ASP A 295 25.27 -33.08 29.92
CA ASP A 295 24.66 -33.97 30.92
C ASP A 295 23.17 -33.68 31.14
N VAL A 296 22.51 -32.97 30.20
CA VAL A 296 21.10 -32.58 30.24
C VAL A 296 20.78 -31.58 31.38
N GLY A 297 21.73 -31.28 32.28
CA GLY A 297 21.41 -30.74 33.61
C GLY A 297 21.19 -29.23 33.71
N THR A 298 21.48 -28.43 32.69
CA THR A 298 21.30 -26.97 32.77
C THR A 298 21.08 -26.34 31.40
N ILE A 299 19.97 -25.60 31.31
CA ILE A 299 19.67 -24.65 30.24
C ILE A 299 20.04 -23.25 30.73
N TRP A 300 20.82 -22.48 29.94
CA TRP A 300 21.29 -21.15 30.32
C TRP A 300 20.35 -20.02 29.90
N GLY A 301 19.59 -20.23 28.84
CA GLY A 301 18.55 -19.34 28.37
C GLY A 301 17.65 -20.05 27.38
N ILE A 302 16.45 -19.52 27.21
CA ILE A 302 15.46 -20.07 26.28
C ILE A 302 14.53 -18.95 25.83
N GLN A 303 14.11 -18.98 24.58
CA GLN A 303 13.14 -18.03 24.03
C GLN A 303 12.17 -18.76 23.10
N VAL A 304 10.97 -18.20 22.95
CA VAL A 304 10.01 -18.63 21.93
C VAL A 304 10.16 -17.69 20.74
N GLU A 305 10.25 -18.26 19.56
CA GLU A 305 10.17 -17.58 18.28
C GLU A 305 8.86 -18.00 17.57
N ASP A 306 8.02 -17.02 17.28
CA ASP A 306 6.72 -17.24 16.64
C ASP A 306 6.81 -17.14 15.10
N ALA A 307 7.99 -16.83 14.55
CA ALA A 307 8.22 -16.80 13.11
C ALA A 307 7.84 -18.14 12.44
N GLY A 308 7.23 -18.04 11.26
CA GLY A 308 6.82 -19.20 10.46
C GLY A 308 5.55 -19.91 10.92
N ARG A 309 4.98 -19.56 12.08
CA ARG A 309 3.72 -20.15 12.59
C ARG A 309 2.53 -19.87 11.65
N PRO A 310 1.84 -20.89 11.11
CA PRO A 310 0.67 -20.70 10.25
C PRO A 310 -0.52 -20.15 11.03
N SER A 311 -1.17 -19.13 10.47
CA SER A 311 -2.36 -18.49 11.03
C SER A 311 -3.50 -18.43 10.03
N VAL A 312 -4.71 -18.76 10.50
CA VAL A 312 -5.94 -18.72 9.71
C VAL A 312 -6.78 -17.56 10.21
N LEU A 313 -6.86 -16.50 9.41
CA LEU A 313 -7.65 -15.32 9.75
C LEU A 313 -9.12 -15.56 9.39
N ASN A 314 -10.03 -15.13 10.27
CA ASN A 314 -11.45 -15.19 9.97
C ASN A 314 -11.83 -14.18 8.86
N THR A 315 -12.91 -14.47 8.15
CA THR A 315 -13.36 -13.66 6.99
C THR A 315 -13.69 -12.22 7.37
N GLN A 316 -14.18 -11.96 8.58
CA GLN A 316 -14.45 -10.59 9.04
C GLN A 316 -13.16 -9.78 9.11
N LEU A 317 -12.09 -10.32 9.72
CA LEU A 317 -10.81 -9.64 9.80
C LEU A 317 -10.25 -9.35 8.41
N ILE A 318 -10.37 -10.30 7.48
CA ILE A 318 -9.93 -10.12 6.09
C ILE A 318 -10.68 -8.95 5.41
N GLN A 319 -11.97 -8.76 5.70
CA GLN A 319 -12.76 -7.63 5.17
C GLN A 319 -12.34 -6.28 5.75
N GLU A 320 -11.85 -6.25 6.98
CA GLU A 320 -11.37 -5.03 7.64
C GLU A 320 -9.90 -4.70 7.30
N LEU A 321 -9.18 -5.60 6.61
CA LEU A 321 -7.80 -5.33 6.22
C LEU A 321 -7.78 -4.13 5.27
N PRO A 322 -7.09 -3.04 5.62
CA PRO A 322 -6.93 -1.94 4.69
C PRO A 322 -6.20 -2.48 3.45
N PRO A 323 -6.51 -1.98 2.24
CA PRO A 323 -5.65 -2.25 1.10
C PRO A 323 -4.23 -1.83 1.49
N PRO A 324 -3.18 -2.57 1.06
CA PRO A 324 -1.81 -2.18 1.32
C PRO A 324 -1.69 -0.71 0.93
N GLN A 325 -1.27 0.15 1.88
CA GLN A 325 -1.05 1.55 1.59
C GLN A 325 -0.10 1.59 0.40
N ARG A 326 -0.62 1.91 -0.78
CA ARG A 326 0.22 2.51 -1.81
C ARG A 326 0.79 3.73 -1.12
N THR A 327 2.06 3.66 -0.75
CA THR A 327 2.83 4.84 -0.41
C THR A 327 3.01 5.63 -1.69
N ASP A 328 1.91 6.17 -2.22
CA ASP A 328 1.94 7.34 -3.08
C ASP A 328 2.40 8.48 -2.15
N ARG A 329 3.71 8.49 -1.84
CA ARG A 329 4.37 9.68 -1.34
C ARG A 329 4.09 10.74 -2.38
N GLU A 330 3.47 11.84 -1.94
CA GLU A 330 3.22 12.99 -2.80
C GLU A 330 4.51 13.33 -3.54
N PRO A 331 4.46 13.54 -4.87
CA PRO A 331 5.64 13.89 -5.63
C PRO A 331 6.28 15.14 -5.03
N VAL A 332 7.59 15.09 -4.76
CA VAL A 332 8.36 16.18 -4.16
C VAL A 332 9.09 16.98 -5.23
N GLU A 333 9.29 18.27 -5.00
CA GLU A 333 10.08 19.11 -5.91
C GLU A 333 11.57 18.76 -5.75
N LEU A 334 12.24 18.33 -6.82
CA LEU A 334 13.66 18.00 -6.77
C LEU A 334 14.52 19.26 -6.60
N VAL A 335 14.20 20.31 -7.36
CA VAL A 335 15.08 21.47 -7.53
C VAL A 335 14.27 22.74 -7.79
N THR A 336 14.57 23.79 -7.04
CA THR A 336 14.01 25.14 -7.24
C THR A 336 15.02 26.03 -7.95
N LEU A 337 14.55 26.81 -8.93
CA LEU A 337 15.37 27.72 -9.73
C LEU A 337 15.15 29.18 -9.32
N VAL A 338 16.21 29.83 -8.85
CA VAL A 338 16.19 31.22 -8.41
C VAL A 338 17.01 32.08 -9.38
N PRO A 339 16.40 32.97 -10.15
CA PRO A 339 17.12 33.83 -11.07
C PRO A 339 17.84 34.94 -10.30
N SER A 340 19.01 35.35 -10.79
CA SER A 340 19.77 36.47 -10.23
C SER A 340 18.90 37.74 -10.16
N PRO A 341 19.12 38.60 -9.16
CA PRO A 341 18.39 39.87 -9.09
C PRO A 341 18.69 40.73 -10.32
N PRO A 342 17.74 41.58 -10.76
CA PRO A 342 17.90 42.40 -11.97
C PRO A 342 19.05 43.43 -11.89
N THR A 343 19.62 43.63 -10.70
CA THR A 343 20.79 44.49 -10.44
C THR A 343 22.14 43.77 -10.66
N ALA A 344 22.13 42.48 -10.95
CA ALA A 344 23.36 41.72 -11.19
C ALA A 344 23.99 42.10 -12.54
N SER A 345 25.33 42.08 -12.60
CA SER A 345 26.11 42.39 -13.80
C SER A 345 25.96 41.33 -14.92
N ALA A 346 25.50 40.13 -14.56
CA ALA A 346 25.20 39.04 -15.47
C ALA A 346 23.98 38.26 -14.98
N PHE A 347 23.18 37.74 -15.91
CA PHE A 347 22.05 36.87 -15.59
C PHE A 347 22.57 35.47 -15.26
N THR A 348 22.23 34.95 -14.09
CA THR A 348 22.50 33.57 -13.67
C THR A 348 21.25 32.98 -13.01
N ILE A 349 21.21 31.65 -12.88
CA ILE A 349 20.13 30.94 -12.16
C ILE A 349 20.79 30.07 -11.09
N ASP A 350 20.44 30.26 -9.83
CA ASP A 350 20.83 29.34 -8.76
C ASP A 350 19.81 28.20 -8.69
N ALA A 351 20.26 26.97 -8.92
CA ALA A 351 19.48 25.73 -8.80
C ALA A 351 19.72 25.09 -7.43
N TRP A 352 18.66 25.03 -6.61
CA TRP A 352 18.68 24.53 -5.24
C TRP A 352 18.03 23.14 -5.18
N PHE A 353 18.81 22.11 -4.88
CA PHE A 353 18.34 20.73 -4.79
C PHE A 353 17.85 20.39 -3.38
N HIS A 354 16.64 19.85 -3.28
CA HIS A 354 15.94 19.52 -2.03
C HIS A 354 16.17 18.08 -1.59
N LEU A 355 17.37 17.57 -1.78
CA LEU A 355 17.78 16.24 -1.33
C LEU A 355 18.61 16.34 -0.05
N ASP A 356 18.47 15.36 0.84
CA ASP A 356 19.29 15.26 2.06
C ASP A 356 20.79 15.06 1.76
N ASN A 357 21.11 14.65 0.53
CA ASN A 357 22.47 14.42 0.06
C ASN A 357 22.84 15.40 -1.07
N PRO A 358 24.09 15.91 -1.11
CA PRO A 358 24.52 16.82 -2.16
C PRO A 358 24.55 16.12 -3.53
N VAL A 359 24.36 16.91 -4.60
CA VAL A 359 24.32 16.41 -5.97
C VAL A 359 25.56 16.79 -6.78
N THR A 360 25.94 15.92 -7.70
CA THR A 360 26.98 16.16 -8.71
C THR A 360 26.34 16.25 -10.09
N LEU A 361 26.61 17.35 -10.81
CA LEU A 361 26.18 17.55 -12.20
C LEU A 361 27.37 17.28 -13.13
N THR A 362 27.21 16.39 -14.11
CA THR A 362 28.31 15.89 -14.96
C THR A 362 28.43 16.57 -16.33
N GLY A 363 27.54 17.52 -16.65
CA GLY A 363 27.52 18.22 -17.94
C GLY A 363 26.71 19.52 -17.91
N PRO A 364 26.62 20.24 -19.05
CA PRO A 364 25.83 21.46 -19.14
C PRO A 364 24.34 21.14 -18.97
N ILE A 365 23.62 22.07 -18.33
CA ILE A 365 22.17 21.97 -18.13
C ILE A 365 21.45 22.60 -19.31
N GLN A 366 20.55 21.86 -19.93
CA GLN A 366 19.73 22.37 -21.04
C GLN A 366 18.62 23.24 -20.47
N VAL A 367 18.60 24.51 -20.86
CA VAL A 367 17.57 25.48 -20.51
C VAL A 367 16.80 25.87 -21.75
N VAL A 368 15.49 25.66 -21.75
CA VAL A 368 14.58 25.94 -22.87
C VAL A 368 13.76 27.20 -22.56
N THR A 369 13.69 28.12 -23.51
CA THR A 369 12.86 29.33 -23.39
C THR A 369 11.40 29.05 -23.77
N GLU A 370 10.49 29.95 -23.42
CA GLU A 370 9.07 29.91 -23.86
C GLU A 370 8.91 29.75 -25.39
N ALA A 371 9.83 30.31 -26.18
CA ALA A 371 9.85 30.20 -27.64
C ALA A 371 10.43 28.86 -28.16
N GLY A 372 10.74 27.91 -27.27
CA GLY A 372 11.29 26.59 -27.62
C GLY A 372 12.80 26.58 -27.93
N ILE A 373 13.52 27.67 -27.64
CA ILE A 373 14.96 27.75 -27.91
C ILE A 373 15.73 27.05 -26.78
N ALA A 374 16.47 25.99 -27.11
CA ALA A 374 17.33 25.27 -26.18
C ALA A 374 18.73 25.92 -26.08
N LEU A 375 19.19 26.13 -24.85
CA LEU A 375 20.47 26.76 -24.51
C LEU A 375 21.22 25.90 -23.50
N ALA A 376 22.51 25.68 -23.74
CA ALA A 376 23.37 24.93 -22.83
C ALA A 376 23.96 25.87 -21.77
N PHE A 377 23.52 25.76 -20.52
CA PHE A 377 24.04 26.53 -19.40
C PHE A 377 25.18 25.76 -18.72
N THR A 378 26.26 26.45 -18.39
CA THR A 378 27.36 25.88 -17.60
C THR A 378 26.97 25.89 -16.13
N ALA A 379 27.08 24.73 -15.46
CA ALA A 379 26.76 24.61 -14.04
C ALA A 379 28.05 24.65 -13.20
N THR A 380 28.09 25.52 -12.20
CA THR A 380 29.20 25.62 -11.24
C THR A 380 28.69 25.45 -9.81
N ALA A 381 29.27 24.51 -9.06
CA ALA A 381 28.89 24.25 -7.68
C ALA A 381 29.17 25.47 -6.80
N LYS A 382 28.19 25.87 -5.96
CA LYS A 382 28.36 26.95 -5.01
C LYS A 382 29.11 26.41 -3.77
N PRO A 383 30.27 26.98 -3.37
CA PRO A 383 31.05 26.47 -2.26
C PRO A 383 30.28 26.52 -0.93
N VAL A 384 30.52 25.53 -0.06
CA VAL A 384 29.99 25.52 1.33
C VAL A 384 30.85 26.40 2.27
N GLY A 385 32.03 26.86 1.81
CA GLY A 385 32.92 27.79 2.51
C GLY A 385 33.89 28.54 1.57
N PRO A 386 34.59 29.60 2.04
CA PRO A 386 35.46 30.41 1.21
C PRO A 386 36.71 29.62 0.76
N GLY A 387 36.84 29.39 -0.55
CA GLY A 387 38.06 28.86 -1.19
C GLY A 387 38.03 27.38 -1.61
N GLU A 388 36.92 26.67 -1.43
CA GLU A 388 36.81 25.24 -1.80
C GLU A 388 36.00 25.04 -3.09
N SER A 389 36.62 24.39 -4.08
CA SER A 389 35.90 23.87 -5.26
C SER A 389 35.37 22.48 -4.91
N SER A 390 34.07 22.35 -4.68
CA SER A 390 33.43 21.05 -4.44
C SER A 390 32.90 20.46 -5.75
N THR A 391 33.07 19.14 -5.93
CA THR A 391 32.47 18.37 -7.03
C THR A 391 31.03 17.95 -6.75
N SER A 392 30.50 18.26 -5.55
CA SER A 392 29.11 18.02 -5.16
C SER A 392 28.57 19.18 -4.33
N ALA A 393 27.34 19.61 -4.57
CA ALA A 393 26.72 20.71 -3.85
C ALA A 393 25.20 20.60 -3.88
N SER A 394 24.52 21.15 -2.88
CA SER A 394 23.06 21.32 -2.89
C SER A 394 22.61 22.54 -3.69
N VAL A 395 23.54 23.45 -4.04
CA VAL A 395 23.27 24.65 -4.84
C VAL A 395 24.26 24.76 -5.99
N TRP A 396 23.73 24.95 -7.20
CA TRP A 396 24.52 25.11 -8.43
C TRP A 396 24.14 26.40 -9.14
N THR A 397 25.13 27.21 -9.52
CA THR A 397 24.89 28.39 -10.34
C THR A 397 24.98 28.01 -11.81
N LEU A 398 23.88 28.21 -12.53
CA LEU A 398 23.76 28.01 -13.97
C LEU A 398 24.04 29.33 -14.70
N THR A 399 25.08 29.33 -15.54
CA THR A 399 25.50 30.50 -16.31
C THR A 399 25.13 30.32 -17.78
N PRO A 400 24.41 31.26 -18.40
CA PRO A 400 24.01 31.17 -19.79
C PRO A 400 25.20 31.27 -20.77
N PRO A 401 25.04 30.81 -22.02
CA PRO A 401 26.02 31.07 -23.08
C PRO A 401 26.13 32.57 -23.39
N SER A 402 27.30 32.98 -23.90
CA SER A 402 27.59 34.39 -24.19
C SER A 402 26.57 34.99 -25.16
N GLY A 403 26.09 36.19 -24.83
CA GLY A 403 25.13 36.93 -25.67
C GLY A 403 23.65 36.66 -25.37
N PHE A 404 23.31 35.67 -24.52
CA PHE A 404 21.94 35.49 -24.06
C PHE A 404 21.53 36.61 -23.09
N LYS A 405 20.43 37.30 -23.41
CA LYS A 405 19.80 38.31 -22.55
C LYS A 405 18.31 38.01 -22.48
N PRO A 406 17.80 37.50 -21.34
CA PRO A 406 16.39 37.16 -21.26
C PRO A 406 15.52 38.42 -21.15
N THR A 407 14.32 38.35 -21.70
CA THR A 407 13.30 39.39 -21.51
C THR A 407 12.72 39.29 -20.10
N ALA A 408 12.35 40.43 -19.49
CA ALA A 408 11.70 40.42 -18.18
C ALA A 408 10.38 39.62 -18.26
N GLY A 409 10.21 38.66 -17.35
CA GLY A 409 9.04 37.77 -17.30
C GLY A 409 9.13 36.54 -18.22
N GLN A 410 10.20 36.40 -19.02
CA GLN A 410 10.36 35.24 -19.90
C GLN A 410 10.49 33.94 -19.08
N GLN A 411 9.66 32.95 -19.38
CA GLN A 411 9.75 31.63 -18.74
C GLN A 411 10.95 30.84 -19.29
N LEU A 412 11.68 30.21 -18.36
CA LEU A 412 12.81 29.33 -18.62
C LEU A 412 12.55 27.97 -17.96
N SER A 413 12.84 26.89 -18.67
CA SER A 413 12.75 25.51 -18.17
C SER A 413 14.12 24.86 -18.20
N ALA A 414 14.67 24.49 -17.05
CA ALA A 414 15.92 23.72 -16.97
C ALA A 414 15.62 22.22 -16.91
N ARG A 415 16.36 21.44 -17.69
CA ARG A 415 16.23 19.99 -17.78
C ARG A 415 17.42 19.28 -17.14
N PHE A 416 17.12 18.49 -16.12
CA PHE A 416 18.08 17.69 -15.36
C PHE A 416 17.92 16.22 -15.73
N GLU A 417 18.79 15.70 -16.59
CA GLU A 417 18.78 14.28 -16.99
C GLU A 417 19.10 13.39 -15.78
N SER A 418 18.20 12.47 -15.44
CA SER A 418 18.33 11.67 -14.22
C SER A 418 19.54 10.73 -14.20
N ASP A 419 20.11 10.43 -15.36
CA ASP A 419 21.35 9.65 -15.47
C ASP A 419 22.62 10.52 -15.39
N ALA A 420 22.49 11.85 -15.55
CA ALA A 420 23.59 12.80 -15.47
C ALA A 420 23.69 13.53 -14.12
N VAL A 421 22.65 13.41 -13.29
CA VAL A 421 22.61 13.89 -11.90
C VAL A 421 22.97 12.74 -10.97
N HIS A 422 24.03 12.88 -10.18
CA HIS A 422 24.42 11.89 -9.19
C HIS A 422 24.15 12.38 -7.76
N VAL A 423 23.73 11.47 -6.90
CA VAL A 423 23.43 11.70 -5.48
C VAL A 423 24.38 10.86 -4.63
N ALA A 424 24.93 11.43 -3.55
CA ALA A 424 25.84 10.74 -2.64
C ALA A 424 27.06 10.08 -3.33
N GLY A 425 27.59 10.73 -4.37
CA GLY A 425 28.90 10.44 -4.96
C GLY A 425 28.94 9.39 -6.07
N SER A 426 27.93 8.55 -6.27
CA SER A 426 27.94 7.58 -7.38
C SER A 426 26.58 7.14 -7.93
N LEU A 427 25.51 7.18 -7.13
CA LEU A 427 24.18 6.76 -7.60
C LEU A 427 23.60 7.80 -8.55
N THR A 428 23.08 7.38 -9.69
CA THR A 428 22.28 8.27 -10.54
C THR A 428 20.98 8.64 -9.82
N LEU A 429 20.38 9.77 -10.17
CA LEU A 429 19.11 10.22 -9.60
C LEU A 429 18.00 9.18 -9.84
N ASN A 430 18.01 8.48 -10.98
CA ASN A 430 17.12 7.36 -11.24
C ASN A 430 17.32 6.22 -10.22
N GLN A 431 18.55 5.77 -10.02
CA GLN A 431 18.86 4.70 -9.05
C GLN A 431 18.53 5.10 -7.61
N TRP A 432 18.73 6.38 -7.26
CA TRP A 432 18.41 6.90 -5.94
C TRP A 432 16.90 7.00 -5.71
N ARG A 433 16.13 7.43 -6.73
CA ARG A 433 14.66 7.46 -6.72
C ARG A 433 14.07 6.09 -6.42
N ASP A 434 14.55 5.07 -7.12
CA ASP A 434 14.02 3.71 -7.02
C ASP A 434 14.28 3.11 -5.62
N ARG A 435 15.39 3.51 -4.97
CA ARG A 435 15.71 3.09 -3.58
C ARG A 435 14.96 3.87 -2.50
N SER A 436 14.66 5.14 -2.75
CA SER A 436 14.04 6.05 -1.76
C SER A 436 12.52 6.05 -1.82
N SER A 437 11.93 5.43 -2.84
CA SER A 437 10.48 5.46 -3.13
C SER A 437 9.94 6.90 -3.23
N LEU A 438 10.79 7.87 -3.58
CA LEU A 438 10.37 9.25 -3.82
C LEU A 438 9.88 9.38 -5.26
N ARG A 439 8.77 10.10 -5.46
CA ARG A 439 8.37 10.58 -6.78
C ARG A 439 8.81 12.03 -6.89
N PHE A 440 9.38 12.44 -8.02
CA PHE A 440 9.70 13.84 -8.26
C PHE A 440 8.62 14.49 -9.10
N LEU A 441 8.31 15.74 -8.79
CA LEU A 441 7.50 16.59 -9.67
C LEU A 441 8.23 16.84 -10.99
N ASN A 442 7.45 17.11 -12.05
CA ASN A 442 7.97 17.54 -13.34
C ASN A 442 8.98 16.56 -13.99
N THR A 443 8.85 15.26 -13.71
CA THR A 443 9.59 14.23 -14.44
C THR A 443 9.05 14.08 -15.86
N ALA A 444 9.92 14.23 -16.86
CA ALA A 444 9.59 14.00 -18.26
C ALA A 444 9.22 12.53 -18.50
N GLN A 445 8.15 12.30 -19.26
CA GLN A 445 7.64 10.94 -19.60
C GLN A 445 8.64 10.10 -20.39
N PHE A 446 9.63 10.73 -21.05
CA PHE A 446 10.69 10.06 -21.82
C PHE A 446 12.08 10.50 -21.32
N GLY A 447 12.92 9.51 -20.96
CA GLY A 447 14.30 9.73 -20.49
C GLY A 447 14.45 10.04 -19.00
N GLY A 448 13.35 10.13 -18.25
CA GLY A 448 13.36 10.25 -16.80
C GLY A 448 13.88 11.58 -16.25
N ALA A 449 14.22 12.57 -17.08
CA ALA A 449 14.72 13.87 -16.65
C ALA A 449 13.72 14.63 -15.77
N VAL A 450 14.21 15.41 -14.81
CA VAL A 450 13.39 16.32 -14.00
C VAL A 450 13.47 17.73 -14.56
N LEU A 451 12.33 18.37 -14.77
CA LEU A 451 12.22 19.74 -15.26
C LEU A 451 11.99 20.70 -14.09
N ALA A 452 12.66 21.84 -14.10
CA ALA A 452 12.37 22.94 -13.18
C ALA A 452 12.21 24.25 -13.93
N TYR A 453 11.43 25.17 -13.37
CA TYR A 453 10.99 26.37 -14.06
C TYR A 453 11.34 27.62 -13.28
N THR A 454 11.59 28.70 -14.00
CA THR A 454 11.76 30.04 -13.42
C THR A 454 11.37 31.11 -14.44
N THR A 455 11.17 32.34 -13.97
CA THR A 455 10.93 33.51 -14.82
C THR A 455 12.12 34.44 -14.74
N ALA A 456 12.67 34.84 -15.88
CA ALA A 456 13.80 35.72 -15.90
C ALA A 456 13.44 37.14 -15.40
N ASN A 457 14.25 37.65 -14.48
CA ASN A 457 14.28 39.07 -14.15
C ASN A 457 15.06 39.77 -15.26
N GLY A 458 14.41 40.59 -16.10
CA GLY A 458 15.11 41.26 -17.20
C GLY A 458 16.21 42.18 -16.68
N THR A 459 17.31 42.34 -17.42
CA THR A 459 18.36 43.32 -17.10
C THR A 459 17.87 44.72 -17.47
N THR A 460 17.35 45.48 -16.50
CA THR A 460 16.96 46.87 -16.74
C THR A 460 18.20 47.75 -16.87
N SER A 461 18.53 48.17 -18.08
CA SER A 461 19.47 49.28 -18.32
C SER A 461 18.66 50.56 -18.52
N THR A 462 18.39 51.31 -17.46
CA THR A 462 18.19 52.77 -17.49
C THR A 462 18.13 53.37 -16.08
N LEU A 463 18.81 54.50 -15.94
CA LEU A 463 18.98 55.37 -14.77
C LEU A 463 17.64 55.82 -14.15
N LEU A 464 17.44 55.59 -12.84
CA LEU A 464 16.51 56.33 -11.97
C LEU A 464 17.15 56.49 -10.57
N PRO A 465 16.82 57.56 -9.81
CA PRO A 465 17.60 58.02 -8.66
C PRO A 465 17.42 57.12 -7.44
N GLU A 466 18.49 56.99 -6.65
CA GLU A 466 18.55 56.19 -5.42
C GLU A 466 17.43 56.56 -4.42
N ALA A 467 16.68 55.54 -4.00
CA ALA A 467 15.86 55.59 -2.80
C ALA A 467 16.73 55.31 -1.55
N PRO A 468 16.39 55.86 -0.36
CA PRO A 468 17.28 55.88 0.78
C PRO A 468 17.52 54.47 1.34
N GLN A 469 18.79 54.13 1.53
CA GLN A 469 19.21 52.93 2.24
C GLN A 469 19.02 53.11 3.75
N SER A 470 17.90 52.64 4.27
CA SER A 470 17.75 52.40 5.71
C SER A 470 17.00 51.08 5.90
N GLU A 471 17.66 50.13 6.55
CA GLU A 471 17.11 48.89 7.11
C GLU A 471 16.66 47.80 6.12
N ARG A 472 17.65 47.18 5.47
CA ARG A 472 17.56 45.74 5.14
C ARG A 472 18.67 45.01 5.88
N THR A 473 18.29 44.41 7.00
CA THR A 473 19.06 43.37 7.68
C THR A 473 19.34 42.25 6.66
N ALA A 474 20.62 41.94 6.45
CA ALA A 474 21.04 40.89 5.53
C ALA A 474 20.39 39.56 5.92
N ALA A 475 19.53 39.03 5.07
CA ALA A 475 19.15 37.63 5.14
C ALA A 475 20.40 36.78 4.84
N ASP A 476 20.69 35.84 5.72
CA ASP A 476 21.79 34.89 5.60
C ASP A 476 21.68 34.10 4.27
N PRO A 477 22.72 34.12 3.40
CA PRO A 477 22.69 33.41 2.12
C PRO A 477 22.63 31.87 2.24
N GLN A 478 22.61 31.30 3.45
CA GLN A 478 22.48 29.86 3.70
C GLN A 478 21.07 29.38 4.06
N THR A 479 20.07 30.27 4.17
CA THR A 479 18.71 29.82 4.49
C THR A 479 17.96 29.43 3.21
N PRO A 480 17.50 28.17 3.05
CA PRO A 480 16.73 27.77 1.87
C PRO A 480 15.47 28.64 1.76
N PRO A 481 15.08 29.11 0.56
CA PRO A 481 13.75 29.64 0.39
C PRO A 481 12.76 28.55 0.80
N ALA A 482 11.77 28.90 1.63
CA ALA A 482 10.74 27.96 2.01
C ALA A 482 10.15 27.33 0.74
N ALA A 483 10.16 25.99 0.66
CA ALA A 483 9.48 25.27 -0.40
C ALA A 483 8.07 25.86 -0.52
N THR A 484 7.76 26.41 -1.70
CA THR A 484 6.44 26.99 -1.90
C THR A 484 5.46 25.82 -1.82
N PRO A 485 4.48 25.80 -0.91
CA PRO A 485 3.52 24.72 -0.87
C PRO A 485 2.78 24.69 -2.21
N LEU A 486 2.90 23.59 -2.95
CA LEU A 486 2.18 23.41 -4.21
C LEU A 486 0.72 23.11 -3.91
N THR A 487 -0.16 23.91 -4.48
CA THR A 487 -1.56 23.57 -4.63
C THR A 487 -1.93 23.84 -6.09
N SER A 488 -2.47 22.82 -6.78
CA SER A 488 -3.34 22.87 -7.98
C SER A 488 -3.24 24.07 -8.94
N ALA A 489 -3.14 23.84 -10.25
CA ALA A 489 -3.19 24.95 -11.20
C ALA A 489 -4.62 25.52 -11.34
N PRO A 490 -4.81 26.84 -11.38
CA PRO A 490 -6.12 27.42 -11.64
C PRO A 490 -6.51 27.15 -13.09
N PHE A 491 -7.69 26.58 -13.32
CA PHE A 491 -8.25 26.43 -14.67
C PHE A 491 -8.60 27.78 -15.30
N VAL A 492 -9.00 28.74 -14.47
CA VAL A 492 -9.38 30.09 -14.88
C VAL A 492 -8.94 31.08 -13.82
N THR A 493 -8.39 32.20 -14.25
CA THR A 493 -8.17 33.39 -13.43
C THR A 493 -9.31 34.36 -13.67
N ILE A 494 -9.95 34.83 -12.60
CA ILE A 494 -11.05 35.79 -12.65
C ILE A 494 -10.53 37.15 -12.22
N THR A 495 -10.68 38.16 -13.07
CA THR A 495 -10.27 39.54 -12.80
C THR A 495 -11.50 40.45 -12.81
N ASP A 496 -11.63 41.28 -11.78
CA ASP A 496 -12.68 42.29 -11.73
C ASP A 496 -12.35 43.43 -12.70
N THR A 497 -13.24 43.69 -13.65
CA THR A 497 -13.05 44.74 -14.67
C THR A 497 -13.99 45.93 -14.47
N GLY A 498 -15.10 45.73 -13.75
CA GLY A 498 -16.05 46.79 -13.45
C GLY A 498 -17.12 46.35 -12.44
N ALA A 499 -17.67 47.30 -11.70
CA ALA A 499 -18.79 47.07 -10.81
C ALA A 499 -19.72 48.29 -10.80
N THR A 500 -21.03 48.07 -10.90
CA THR A 500 -22.07 49.06 -10.62
C THR A 500 -22.98 48.54 -9.50
N ALA A 501 -24.01 49.31 -9.13
CA ALA A 501 -24.94 48.90 -8.07
C ALA A 501 -25.74 47.62 -8.39
N ASP A 502 -25.85 47.26 -9.67
CA ASP A 502 -26.74 46.23 -10.21
C ASP A 502 -26.04 45.16 -11.07
N ARG A 503 -24.77 45.36 -11.46
CA ARG A 503 -23.96 44.36 -12.18
C ARG A 503 -22.48 44.34 -11.77
N LEU A 504 -21.84 43.19 -12.00
CA LEU A 504 -20.41 42.96 -11.85
C LEU A 504 -19.84 42.43 -13.17
N ASP A 505 -18.74 43.01 -13.62
CA ASP A 505 -18.08 42.69 -14.88
C ASP A 505 -16.74 42.00 -14.62
N PHE A 506 -16.51 40.84 -15.25
CA PHE A 506 -15.33 40.01 -15.05
C PHE A 506 -14.64 39.66 -16.37
N GLU A 507 -13.31 39.63 -16.31
CA GLU A 507 -12.46 38.98 -17.31
C GLU A 507 -12.09 37.58 -16.80
N LEU A 508 -12.40 36.56 -17.60
CA LEU A 508 -12.09 35.16 -17.37
C LEU A 508 -10.94 34.75 -18.28
N TRP A 509 -9.76 34.52 -17.72
CA TRP A 509 -8.62 34.01 -18.46
C TRP A 509 -8.43 32.53 -18.18
N PHE A 510 -8.72 31.68 -19.17
CA PHE A 510 -8.61 30.22 -19.06
C PHE A 510 -7.21 29.71 -19.36
N HIS A 511 -6.78 28.72 -18.57
CA HIS A 511 -5.48 28.07 -18.63
C HIS A 511 -5.64 26.55 -18.84
N PRO A 512 -6.13 26.10 -20.01
CA PRO A 512 -6.36 24.66 -20.27
C PRO A 512 -5.07 23.83 -20.29
N ASP A 513 -3.91 24.47 -20.46
CA ASP A 513 -2.58 23.86 -20.50
C ASP A 513 -1.66 24.48 -19.43
N PRO A 514 -1.92 24.25 -18.13
CA PRO A 514 -1.17 24.90 -17.06
C PRO A 514 0.26 24.34 -16.88
N ARG A 515 0.67 23.34 -17.69
CA ARG A 515 1.94 22.63 -17.58
C ARG A 515 2.59 22.43 -18.97
N GLY A 516 3.77 23.00 -19.20
CA GLY A 516 4.67 22.64 -20.32
C GLY A 516 4.53 23.44 -21.64
N THR A 517 5.28 23.02 -22.66
CA THR A 517 5.23 23.57 -24.03
C THR A 517 3.98 23.07 -24.75
N ARG A 518 3.13 24.02 -25.18
CA ARG A 518 1.72 23.89 -25.58
C ARG A 518 1.39 22.84 -26.67
N ARG A 519 0.21 22.24 -26.56
CA ARG A 519 -0.76 22.27 -27.68
C ARG A 519 -1.53 23.57 -27.49
N ASP A 520 -1.67 24.44 -28.50
CA ASP A 520 -2.45 25.67 -28.34
C ASP A 520 -3.95 25.33 -28.20
N MET A 521 -4.39 24.96 -26.99
CA MET A 521 -5.80 24.65 -26.74
C MET A 521 -6.56 25.94 -26.48
N LEU A 522 -7.56 26.17 -27.32
CA LEU A 522 -8.48 27.30 -27.19
C LEU A 522 -9.80 26.83 -26.58
N VAL A 523 -10.23 27.54 -25.56
CA VAL A 523 -11.58 27.41 -24.99
C VAL A 523 -12.57 27.96 -26.02
N GLN A 524 -13.50 27.10 -26.47
CA GLN A 524 -14.68 27.53 -27.24
C GLN A 524 -15.66 28.28 -26.31
N THR A 525 -16.84 28.68 -26.79
CA THR A 525 -17.83 29.42 -25.99
C THR A 525 -18.04 28.78 -24.60
N PRO A 526 -17.51 29.38 -23.51
CA PRO A 526 -17.46 28.73 -22.21
C PRO A 526 -18.85 28.68 -21.59
N GLN A 527 -19.17 27.58 -20.93
CA GLN A 527 -20.38 27.48 -20.12
C GLN A 527 -20.05 27.90 -18.69
N VAL A 528 -20.71 28.96 -18.22
CA VAL A 528 -20.46 29.54 -16.89
C VAL A 528 -21.77 29.73 -16.14
N ARG A 529 -21.80 29.31 -14.88
CA ARG A 529 -22.88 29.61 -13.93
C ARG A 529 -22.29 30.35 -12.74
N ALA A 530 -23.01 31.33 -12.22
CA ALA A 530 -22.59 32.08 -11.04
C ALA A 530 -23.68 32.02 -9.97
N TYR A 531 -23.26 31.91 -8.71
CA TYR A 531 -24.14 31.86 -7.54
C TYR A 531 -23.62 32.82 -6.47
N ASP A 532 -24.54 33.34 -5.66
CA ASP A 532 -24.21 33.91 -4.36
C ASP A 532 -23.76 32.77 -3.43
N GLU A 533 -22.52 32.81 -2.96
CA GLU A 533 -22.00 31.75 -2.09
C GLU A 533 -22.63 31.77 -0.69
N THR A 534 -23.17 32.90 -0.26
CA THR A 534 -23.76 33.03 1.07
C THR A 534 -25.19 32.50 1.16
N THR A 535 -25.95 32.61 0.07
CA THR A 535 -27.37 32.20 0.02
C THR A 535 -27.59 30.95 -0.84
N GLY A 536 -26.69 30.68 -1.79
CA GLY A 536 -26.83 29.63 -2.80
C GLY A 536 -27.69 30.05 -4.00
N ASP A 537 -28.21 31.28 -4.03
CA ASP A 537 -29.11 31.75 -5.08
C ASP A 537 -28.36 31.97 -6.41
N PRO A 538 -28.97 31.59 -7.55
CA PRO A 538 -28.35 31.76 -8.86
C PRO A 538 -28.34 33.23 -9.30
N LEU A 539 -27.23 33.65 -9.90
CA LEU A 539 -27.10 34.96 -10.55
C LEU A 539 -27.35 34.84 -12.05
N THR A 540 -27.84 35.92 -12.65
CA THR A 540 -27.98 36.01 -14.11
C THR A 540 -26.61 36.28 -14.71
N VAL A 541 -26.13 35.41 -15.59
CA VAL A 541 -24.86 35.57 -16.32
C VAL A 541 -25.17 35.84 -17.78
N THR A 542 -24.52 36.84 -18.35
CA THR A 542 -24.59 37.15 -19.79
C THR A 542 -23.82 36.12 -20.61
N ASP A 543 -24.17 35.99 -21.91
CA ASP A 543 -23.42 35.14 -22.82
C ASP A 543 -21.95 35.61 -22.90
N PRO A 544 -20.96 34.72 -22.67
CA PRO A 544 -19.55 35.13 -22.66
C PRO A 544 -19.09 35.66 -24.01
N THR A 545 -18.31 36.75 -23.98
CA THR A 545 -17.77 37.38 -25.19
C THR A 545 -16.24 37.24 -25.24
N GLN A 546 -15.70 36.71 -26.33
CA GLN A 546 -14.26 36.45 -26.46
C GLN A 546 -13.48 37.75 -26.66
N ASP A 547 -12.31 37.87 -26.01
CA ASP A 547 -11.40 38.98 -26.23
C ASP A 547 -10.76 38.91 -27.63
N PRO A 548 -10.72 40.01 -28.39
CA PRO A 548 -10.20 40.00 -29.77
C PRO A 548 -8.68 39.80 -29.87
N ARG A 549 -7.93 39.90 -28.76
CA ARG A 549 -6.45 39.79 -28.74
C ARG A 549 -5.97 38.48 -28.13
N ASN A 550 -6.82 37.77 -27.38
CA ASN A 550 -6.46 36.50 -26.74
C ASN A 550 -7.63 35.51 -26.76
N GLY A 551 -7.47 34.40 -27.48
CA GLY A 551 -8.52 33.40 -27.67
C GLY A 551 -8.96 32.67 -26.39
N ASN A 552 -8.21 32.75 -25.29
CA ASN A 552 -8.55 32.15 -24.00
C ASN A 552 -9.03 33.16 -22.96
N VAL A 553 -9.24 34.43 -23.35
CA VAL A 553 -9.78 35.46 -22.48
C VAL A 553 -11.22 35.76 -22.90
N TRP A 554 -12.13 35.78 -21.93
CA TRP A 554 -13.56 35.96 -22.13
C TRP A 554 -14.13 36.96 -21.12
N HIS A 555 -15.04 37.82 -21.55
CA HIS A 555 -15.71 38.81 -20.72
C HIS A 555 -17.12 38.34 -20.38
N VAL A 556 -17.49 38.42 -19.10
CA VAL A 556 -18.84 38.07 -18.60
C VAL A 556 -19.34 39.12 -17.62
N THR A 557 -20.64 39.41 -17.70
CA THR A 557 -21.34 40.24 -16.71
C THR A 557 -22.30 39.38 -15.90
N THR A 558 -22.29 39.54 -14.57
CA THR A 558 -23.28 38.95 -13.67
C THR A 558 -24.18 40.02 -13.06
N SER A 559 -25.46 39.69 -12.84
CA SER A 559 -26.44 40.55 -12.20
C SER A 559 -27.39 39.76 -11.31
N ALA A 560 -27.89 40.40 -10.26
CA ALA A 560 -28.87 39.79 -9.37
C ALA A 560 -30.25 39.74 -10.07
N PRO A 561 -31.06 38.69 -9.87
CA PRO A 561 -32.45 38.66 -10.33
C PRO A 561 -33.25 39.91 -9.94
N ALA A 562 -34.23 40.30 -10.76
CA ALA A 562 -35.03 41.49 -10.49
C ALA A 562 -35.72 41.39 -9.10
N GLY A 563 -35.34 42.28 -8.17
CA GLY A 563 -35.88 42.33 -6.81
C GLY A 563 -35.05 41.65 -5.71
N SER A 564 -33.89 41.04 -6.04
CA SER A 564 -33.02 40.36 -5.08
C SER A 564 -31.86 41.26 -4.60
N GLY A 565 -32.15 42.19 -3.68
CA GLY A 565 -31.14 42.85 -2.84
C GLY A 565 -29.92 43.50 -3.52
N PRO A 566 -28.88 43.89 -2.75
CA PRO A 566 -27.59 44.30 -3.30
C PRO A 566 -26.80 43.08 -3.82
N LEU A 567 -25.90 43.31 -4.78
CA LEU A 567 -25.03 42.25 -5.31
C LEU A 567 -24.16 41.61 -4.21
N PRO A 568 -23.98 40.29 -4.23
CA PRO A 568 -23.18 39.58 -3.24
C PRO A 568 -21.68 39.83 -3.43
N ALA A 569 -20.95 39.93 -2.32
CA ALA A 569 -19.50 40.11 -2.33
C ALA A 569 -18.72 38.78 -2.46
N HIS A 570 -19.38 37.64 -2.20
CA HIS A 570 -18.79 36.31 -2.30
C HIS A 570 -19.55 35.50 -3.35
N LEU A 571 -18.84 35.11 -4.40
CA LEU A 571 -19.38 34.48 -5.58
C LEU A 571 -18.80 33.08 -5.75
N ARG A 572 -19.63 32.17 -6.25
CA ARG A 572 -19.20 30.86 -6.71
C ARG A 572 -19.48 30.71 -8.20
N PHE A 573 -18.41 30.58 -8.98
CA PHE A 573 -18.47 30.25 -10.39
C PHE A 573 -18.36 28.74 -10.57
N VAL A 574 -19.23 28.18 -11.41
CA VAL A 574 -19.23 26.77 -11.78
C VAL A 574 -19.09 26.67 -13.29
N PHE A 575 -18.09 25.91 -13.72
CA PHE A 575 -17.78 25.61 -15.12
C PHE A 575 -18.06 24.12 -15.35
N PRO A 576 -19.25 23.75 -15.86
CA PRO A 576 -19.56 22.37 -16.18
C PRO A 576 -18.63 21.88 -17.29
N ALA A 577 -18.01 20.71 -17.14
CA ALA A 577 -17.19 20.12 -18.19
C ALA A 577 -18.03 19.57 -19.35
N GLU A 578 -19.30 19.26 -19.09
CA GLU A 578 -20.28 18.91 -20.13
C GLU A 578 -20.57 20.13 -21.02
N GLY A 579 -20.28 20.01 -22.31
CA GLY A 579 -20.41 21.11 -23.29
C GLY A 579 -19.20 22.05 -23.34
N PHE A 580 -18.26 21.95 -22.39
CA PHE A 580 -17.02 22.75 -22.41
C PHE A 580 -16.03 22.12 -23.38
N THR A 581 -15.87 22.75 -24.54
CA THR A 581 -15.10 22.20 -25.66
C THR A 581 -13.79 22.96 -25.83
N LEU A 582 -12.70 22.22 -25.93
CA LEU A 582 -11.38 22.74 -26.23
C LEU A 582 -11.02 22.39 -27.67
N THR A 583 -10.37 23.30 -28.39
CA THR A 583 -9.89 23.04 -29.75
C THR A 583 -8.41 23.33 -29.83
N GLY A 584 -7.62 22.34 -30.23
CA GLY A 584 -6.19 22.52 -30.51
C GLY A 584 -5.91 22.51 -32.01
N ALA A 585 -4.85 23.21 -32.41
CA ALA A 585 -4.41 23.29 -33.81
C ALA A 585 -4.12 21.91 -34.43
N ASP A 586 -3.60 20.96 -33.64
CA ASP A 586 -3.20 19.62 -34.09
C ASP A 586 -4.09 18.47 -33.55
N SER A 587 -4.92 18.73 -32.53
CA SER A 587 -5.69 17.71 -31.79
C SER A 587 -7.18 17.69 -32.11
N GLY A 588 -7.69 18.65 -32.87
CA GLY A 588 -9.11 18.78 -33.13
C GLY A 588 -9.90 19.22 -31.89
N SER A 589 -11.21 18.96 -31.91
CA SER A 589 -12.14 19.36 -30.86
C SER A 589 -12.30 18.24 -29.82
N THR A 590 -12.10 18.55 -28.53
CA THR A 590 -12.24 17.61 -27.41
C THR A 590 -13.03 18.21 -26.25
N ALA A 591 -13.71 17.37 -25.46
CA ALA A 591 -14.39 17.81 -24.25
C ALA A 591 -13.40 18.04 -23.11
N LEU A 592 -13.66 19.02 -22.24
CA LEU A 592 -12.79 19.37 -21.11
C LEU A 592 -12.52 18.20 -20.16
N ALA A 593 -13.54 17.40 -19.83
CA ALA A 593 -13.37 16.23 -18.95
C ALA A 593 -12.40 15.20 -19.56
N SER A 594 -12.60 14.86 -20.84
CA SER A 594 -11.71 13.94 -21.56
C SER A 594 -10.31 14.51 -21.71
N TRP A 595 -10.19 15.83 -21.87
CA TRP A 595 -8.90 16.51 -21.91
C TRP A 595 -8.17 16.40 -20.56
N ILE A 596 -8.83 16.73 -19.46
CA ILE A 596 -8.30 16.63 -18.08
C ILE A 596 -7.77 15.22 -17.81
N ASP A 597 -8.55 14.21 -18.14
CA ASP A 597 -8.16 12.80 -17.95
C ASP A 597 -6.98 12.42 -18.85
N SER A 598 -6.99 12.84 -20.11
CA SER A 598 -5.92 12.52 -21.07
C SER A 598 -4.60 13.25 -20.80
N ALA A 599 -4.67 14.49 -20.31
CA ALA A 599 -3.54 15.36 -20.06
C ALA A 599 -3.01 15.21 -18.62
N ALA A 600 -3.72 14.44 -17.77
CA ALA A 600 -3.43 14.24 -16.36
C ALA A 600 -3.21 15.58 -15.60
N VAL A 601 -4.03 16.59 -15.93
CA VAL A 601 -3.98 17.91 -15.31
C VAL A 601 -4.89 17.94 -14.09
N GLU A 602 -4.38 18.40 -12.96
CA GLU A 602 -5.19 18.61 -11.76
C GLU A 602 -5.47 20.10 -11.56
N PHE A 603 -6.69 20.50 -11.91
CA PHE A 603 -7.17 21.87 -11.73
C PHE A 603 -7.71 22.09 -10.31
N THR A 604 -7.50 23.29 -9.78
CA THR A 604 -8.12 23.73 -8.52
C THR A 604 -9.64 23.69 -8.67
N GLY A 605 -10.32 23.04 -7.72
CA GLY A 605 -11.79 23.00 -7.69
C GLY A 605 -12.44 22.01 -8.67
N TRP A 606 -11.69 21.08 -9.26
CA TRP A 606 -12.26 20.00 -10.08
C TRP A 606 -13.02 18.97 -9.22
N ASP A 607 -14.32 18.82 -9.50
CA ASP A 607 -15.19 17.79 -8.93
C ASP A 607 -15.45 16.68 -9.96
N ARG A 608 -14.89 15.48 -9.70
CA ARG A 608 -15.08 14.30 -10.56
C ARG A 608 -16.50 13.74 -10.53
N GLY A 609 -17.25 13.93 -9.43
CA GLY A 609 -18.62 13.42 -9.29
C GLY A 609 -19.62 14.25 -10.07
N GLU A 610 -19.46 15.57 -10.04
CA GLU A 610 -20.34 16.54 -10.73
C GLU A 610 -19.80 16.98 -12.10
N ALA A 611 -18.63 16.47 -12.51
CA ALA A 611 -17.93 16.81 -13.75
C ALA A 611 -17.87 18.34 -13.99
N SER A 612 -17.44 19.10 -12.98
CA SER A 612 -17.38 20.56 -13.07
C SER A 612 -16.19 21.14 -12.31
N ILE A 613 -15.74 22.34 -12.69
CA ILE A 613 -14.72 23.10 -11.99
C ILE A 613 -15.40 24.24 -11.23
N VAL A 614 -15.12 24.34 -9.93
CA VAL A 614 -15.69 25.34 -9.03
C VAL A 614 -14.63 26.35 -8.62
N VAL A 615 -14.90 27.64 -8.84
CA VAL A 615 -14.01 28.74 -8.47
C VAL A 615 -14.77 29.71 -7.56
N PHE A 616 -14.21 29.94 -6.37
CA PHE A 616 -14.71 30.94 -5.44
C PHE A 616 -14.03 32.28 -5.70
N HIS A 617 -14.81 33.35 -5.80
CA HIS A 617 -14.31 34.69 -6.06
C HIS A 617 -14.89 35.70 -5.08
N ARG A 618 -14.07 36.63 -4.61
CA ARG A 618 -14.50 37.70 -3.70
C ARG A 618 -14.28 39.04 -4.38
N VAL A 619 -15.36 39.80 -4.52
CA VAL A 619 -15.28 41.17 -5.05
C VAL A 619 -14.71 42.08 -3.96
N PRO A 620 -13.62 42.82 -4.23
CA PRO A 620 -13.06 43.78 -3.29
C PRO A 620 -14.09 44.87 -2.96
N ALA A 621 -14.28 45.16 -1.67
CA ALA A 621 -15.07 46.33 -1.27
C ALA A 621 -14.35 47.58 -1.80
N SER A 622 -15.02 48.39 -2.62
CA SER A 622 -14.51 49.69 -3.05
C SER A 622 -14.15 50.51 -1.81
N GLY A 623 -12.86 50.80 -1.63
CA GLY A 623 -12.32 51.36 -0.39
C GLY A 623 -12.85 52.75 -0.04
N GLY A 624 -13.35 52.88 1.19
CA GLY A 624 -13.41 54.13 1.93
C GLY A 624 -12.55 54.00 3.20
N GLU A 625 -11.44 54.77 3.22
CA GLU A 625 -10.62 55.23 4.35
C GLU A 625 -9.78 54.25 5.24
N GLN A 626 -8.49 54.62 5.35
CA GLN A 626 -7.51 54.30 6.42
C GLN A 626 -7.33 55.62 7.25
N PRO A 627 -6.81 55.69 8.51
CA PRO A 627 -5.93 54.73 9.18
C PRO A 627 -6.06 54.50 10.72
N ASP A 628 -5.29 53.51 11.19
CA ASP A 628 -4.68 53.25 12.51
C ASP A 628 -5.50 53.08 13.81
N ALA A 629 -5.39 51.88 14.43
CA ALA A 629 -4.69 51.62 15.70
C ALA A 629 -4.92 50.16 16.20
N ALA A 630 -3.84 49.46 16.59
CA ALA A 630 -3.88 48.20 17.36
C ALA A 630 -4.27 48.45 18.85
N PRO A 631 -4.35 47.47 19.80
CA PRO A 631 -4.29 45.98 19.76
C PRO A 631 -5.47 45.34 20.57
N THR A 632 -5.72 44.01 20.64
CA THR A 632 -5.14 43.06 21.62
C THR A 632 -5.90 41.71 21.62
N THR A 633 -5.11 40.64 21.69
CA THR A 633 -5.31 39.31 22.30
C THR A 633 -6.68 38.93 22.90
N ARG A 634 -7.17 37.71 22.57
CA ARG A 634 -8.08 36.97 23.47
C ARG A 634 -7.72 35.49 23.66
N THR A 635 -7.65 35.17 24.93
CA THR A 635 -7.23 33.96 25.60
C THR A 635 -8.31 32.88 25.59
N ARG A 636 -7.84 31.64 25.51
CA ARG A 636 -8.52 30.36 25.74
C ARG A 636 -9.25 30.31 27.10
N THR A 637 -10.47 29.76 27.16
CA THR A 637 -11.02 29.24 28.43
C THR A 637 -11.99 28.08 28.22
N THR A 638 -11.88 27.14 29.16
CA THR A 638 -12.45 25.80 29.29
C THR A 638 -13.93 25.78 29.68
N ARG A 639 -14.64 24.70 29.31
CA ARG A 639 -16.07 24.46 29.60
C ARG A 639 -16.23 23.51 30.79
N ALA A 640 -16.97 23.93 31.81
CA ALA A 640 -17.42 23.10 32.94
C ALA A 640 -18.93 22.85 32.88
N LYS A 641 -19.33 21.65 33.33
CA LYS A 641 -20.71 21.14 33.50
C LYS A 641 -21.45 21.86 34.63
N THR A 642 -22.77 22.07 34.45
CA THR A 642 -23.69 22.21 35.59
C THR A 642 -25.07 21.60 35.26
N ALA A 643 -25.61 20.87 36.22
CA ALA A 643 -26.89 20.16 36.22
C ALA A 643 -28.07 21.09 36.60
N ALA A 644 -29.30 20.65 36.30
CA ALA A 644 -30.54 21.25 36.80
C ALA A 644 -31.55 20.16 37.24
N PRO A 645 -32.46 20.46 38.20
CA PRO A 645 -33.22 19.45 38.96
C PRO A 645 -34.66 19.24 38.46
N ARG A 646 -35.28 18.11 38.82
CA ARG A 646 -36.74 17.87 38.66
C ARG A 646 -37.40 17.55 39.99
N THR A 647 -38.49 18.25 40.24
CA THR A 647 -39.40 18.13 41.38
C THR A 647 -40.51 17.08 41.14
N THR A 648 -41.08 16.68 42.26
CA THR A 648 -42.05 15.62 42.59
C THR A 648 -43.47 15.75 42.03
N GLY A 649 -44.14 14.60 41.85
CA GLY A 649 -45.58 14.44 42.16
C GLY A 649 -46.41 13.56 41.21
N GLY A 650 -46.97 12.45 41.73
CA GLY A 650 -48.37 12.05 41.42
C GLY A 650 -48.67 10.75 40.66
N ARG A 651 -48.98 9.68 41.42
CA ARG A 651 -49.99 8.59 41.27
C ARG A 651 -50.65 8.26 39.91
N GLY A 652 -50.80 6.93 39.67
CA GLY A 652 -51.93 6.29 38.96
C GLY A 652 -51.51 5.03 38.17
N GLN A 653 -51.59 3.81 38.72
CA GLN A 653 -52.67 2.81 38.60
C GLN A 653 -52.88 2.15 37.22
N GLN A 654 -52.80 0.80 37.21
CA GLN A 654 -53.39 -0.19 36.28
C GLN A 654 -52.85 -0.17 34.83
N ARG A 655 -52.49 -1.28 34.19
CA ARG A 655 -52.98 -2.68 34.24
C ARG A 655 -51.92 -3.63 33.71
#